data_AF-A0AAW2C0C7-F1
#
_entry.id   AF-A0AAW2C0C7-F1
#
_cell.length_a   1.000
_cell.length_b   1.000
_cell.length_c   1.000
_cell.angle_alpha   90.00
_cell.angle_beta   90.00
_cell.angle_gamma   90.00
#
_symmetry.space_group_name_H-M   'P 1'
#
loop_
_entity.id
_entity.type
_entity.pdbx_description
1 polymer ?
#
loop_
_entity_poly.entity_id
_entity_poly.type
_entity_poly.pdbx_seq_one_letter_code
_entity_poly.pdbx_strand_id
1 'polypeptide(L)'
;MCNKASFLLLLFLFLSLFLHVNKAFKEDASGLEPVVRKDERRQLVVTEYGEVSAIEIGDGARGQYHLQFITLDPNSLFLPVLLHADMVFYVHTGSGRLTWTDTLDEMRRVDLRRGDIYRLKSGSIFYVHSSLQPERQKLRIHAIFTNTDDDSYEPTIGAYTTIGNLLRGFDKKVLKASFKVSKDLITEITKGTQPPGIVHAEPTKETETNFWELDTLLLQVSRRGRGGMLFSDNKKKLYNIFDEKPDFENGNGWSLTVTKKKLHLLKGSNIGLFMVNLTEGSMMGPHWNPLATEISIVLRGEGMVRLVCSSTAKKSECNNMRFRVEEGDVFAVPRFHPMAQISFNNESFVFMGFSTTTRKNNPQFLAGKSSVFQTLDKRVLALSFNVTNSTVIDQLMNQQPESVILECCNCAEEEQRLMEEEEAKKREEEKEREEEEARKREEEEAKREEEEAREKEREEEEKEREEEAKWGKEEARKREEEEGGKREEEEARKRGEEEAARKREEEREKEAKREKEEARKREEEEGGKREEKEVRRREEDAKWEQEEGRREEEERRRRWEEEREEKAREKPMREKREREHKEEETWRREHTRKREEEAKREQEEARRKEEERRGQEEPERETTRKEREVEEKKWRQEASEWKEEEARGEEEEMREAWGKREEQAMMI
;
A
#
# COMPACT_ATOMS: atom_id res chain seq x y z
N MET A 1 -28.27 -23.81 33.62
CA MET A 1 -27.18 -24.20 32.68
C MET A 1 -27.12 -23.33 31.42
N CYS A 2 -28.16 -22.54 31.07
CA CYS A 2 -28.14 -21.66 29.89
C CYS A 2 -27.19 -20.44 29.94
N ASN A 3 -26.89 -19.86 31.11
CA ASN A 3 -26.09 -18.62 31.16
C ASN A 3 -24.59 -18.82 30.89
N LYS A 4 -24.03 -20.00 31.18
CA LYS A 4 -22.60 -20.28 30.93
C LYS A 4 -22.28 -20.50 29.45
N ALA A 5 -23.21 -21.10 28.71
CA ALA A 5 -23.08 -21.30 27.28
C ALA A 5 -23.17 -19.97 26.51
N SER A 6 -24.07 -19.07 26.94
CA SER A 6 -24.20 -17.74 26.34
C SER A 6 -22.98 -16.86 26.57
N PHE A 7 -22.36 -16.94 27.76
CA PHE A 7 -21.13 -16.21 28.08
C PHE A 7 -19.91 -16.73 27.30
N LEU A 8 -19.79 -18.05 27.13
CA LEU A 8 -18.75 -18.66 26.30
C LEU A 8 -18.91 -18.32 24.81
N LEU A 9 -20.14 -18.22 24.31
CA LEU A 9 -20.42 -17.84 22.93
C LEU A 9 -20.10 -16.36 22.67
N LEU A 10 -20.43 -15.48 23.62
CA LEU A 10 -20.06 -14.06 23.60
C LEU A 10 -18.54 -13.87 23.69
N LEU A 11 -17.85 -14.64 24.53
CA LEU A 11 -16.39 -14.63 24.62
C LEU A 11 -15.73 -15.12 23.33
N PHE A 12 -16.29 -16.16 22.68
CA PHE A 12 -15.81 -16.65 21.37
C PHE A 12 -16.07 -15.64 20.25
N LEU A 13 -17.23 -14.97 20.26
CA LEU A 13 -17.54 -13.90 19.31
C LEU A 13 -16.60 -12.70 19.53
N PHE A 14 -16.35 -12.29 20.77
CA PHE A 14 -15.37 -11.25 21.11
C PHE A 14 -13.94 -11.64 20.74
N LEU A 15 -13.48 -12.87 20.99
CA LEU A 15 -12.16 -13.34 20.53
C LEU A 15 -12.07 -13.42 19.01
N SER A 16 -13.16 -13.82 18.33
CA SER A 16 -13.20 -13.84 16.86
C SER A 16 -13.20 -12.44 16.26
N LEU A 17 -13.85 -11.48 16.92
CA LEU A 17 -13.79 -10.06 16.60
C LEU A 17 -12.39 -9.51 16.90
N PHE A 18 -11.74 -9.85 18.02
CA PHE A 18 -10.35 -9.46 18.30
C PHE A 18 -9.36 -10.03 17.27
N LEU A 19 -9.57 -11.26 16.80
CA LEU A 19 -8.75 -11.88 15.74
C LEU A 19 -9.02 -11.28 14.36
N HIS A 20 -10.26 -10.81 14.08
CA HIS A 20 -10.58 -10.08 12.84
C HIS A 20 -10.19 -8.60 12.90
N VAL A 21 -10.21 -7.98 14.08
CA VAL A 21 -9.80 -6.59 14.34
C VAL A 21 -8.28 -6.49 14.28
N ASN A 22 -7.51 -7.46 14.80
CA ASN A 22 -6.05 -7.52 14.56
C ASN A 22 -5.67 -7.75 13.09
N LYS A 23 -6.59 -8.31 12.29
CA LYS A 23 -6.39 -8.45 10.84
C LYS A 23 -6.87 -7.22 10.05
N ALA A 24 -7.83 -6.47 10.57
CA ALA A 24 -8.39 -5.25 9.98
C ALA A 24 -7.64 -3.97 10.40
N PHE A 25 -6.85 -3.99 11.48
CA PHE A 25 -6.04 -2.84 11.92
C PHE A 25 -4.64 -2.76 11.27
N LYS A 26 -4.34 -3.61 10.28
CA LYS A 26 -3.18 -3.40 9.39
C LYS A 26 -3.53 -2.61 8.12
N GLU A 27 -4.80 -2.24 7.90
CA GLU A 27 -5.25 -1.64 6.63
C GLU A 27 -5.43 -0.11 6.62
N ASP A 28 -5.19 0.59 7.73
CA ASP A 28 -5.28 2.07 7.78
C ASP A 28 -4.04 2.72 8.44
N ALA A 29 -2.85 2.27 8.04
CA ALA A 29 -1.64 3.09 8.18
C ALA A 29 -1.20 3.52 6.78
N SER A 30 -1.36 4.80 6.47
CA SER A 30 -0.70 5.48 5.34
C SER A 30 0.82 5.57 5.53
N GLY A 31 1.45 4.48 5.96
CA GLY A 31 2.87 4.32 6.19
C GLY A 31 3.45 3.38 5.13
N LEU A 32 4.54 3.82 4.51
CA LEU A 32 5.42 2.95 3.74
C LEU A 32 5.75 1.72 4.60
N GLU A 33 5.30 0.52 4.25
CA GLU A 33 5.82 -0.73 4.82
C GLU A 33 7.02 -1.11 3.95
N PRO A 34 8.27 -0.75 4.34
CA PRO A 34 9.42 -0.85 3.46
C PRO A 34 9.92 -2.29 3.32
N VAL A 35 9.31 -3.25 4.02
CA VAL A 35 9.71 -4.66 4.07
C VAL A 35 8.47 -5.53 3.88
N VAL A 36 8.59 -6.57 3.06
CA VAL A 36 7.65 -7.68 2.98
C VAL A 36 8.38 -8.95 3.39
N ARG A 37 7.88 -9.64 4.42
CA ARG A 37 8.52 -10.85 4.93
C ARG A 37 8.32 -12.03 3.99
N LYS A 38 9.24 -13.00 4.05
CA LYS A 38 9.14 -14.21 3.23
C LYS A 38 7.85 -15.02 3.46
N ASP A 39 7.36 -15.06 4.68
CA ASP A 39 6.14 -15.78 5.08
C ASP A 39 4.84 -15.01 4.74
N GLU A 40 4.94 -13.70 4.50
CA GLU A 40 3.82 -12.85 4.06
C GLU A 40 3.54 -12.97 2.54
N ARG A 41 4.38 -13.68 1.79
CA ARG A 41 4.23 -13.84 0.34
C ARG A 41 2.95 -14.60 -0.01
N ARG A 42 2.16 -14.05 -0.93
CA ARG A 42 0.95 -14.69 -1.43
C ARG A 42 1.31 -15.87 -2.34
N GLN A 43 0.88 -17.07 -1.98
CA GLN A 43 1.04 -18.26 -2.83
C GLN A 43 0.10 -18.18 -4.04
N LEU A 44 0.66 -18.24 -5.25
CA LEU A 44 -0.09 -18.26 -6.52
C LEU A 44 -0.26 -19.67 -7.06
N VAL A 45 0.79 -20.49 -6.95
CA VAL A 45 0.81 -21.89 -7.40
C VAL A 45 1.53 -22.71 -6.35
N VAL A 46 0.93 -23.80 -5.89
CA VAL A 46 1.58 -24.75 -4.97
C VAL A 46 1.31 -26.15 -5.48
N THR A 47 2.37 -26.90 -5.71
CA THR A 47 2.34 -28.27 -6.24
C THR A 47 3.37 -29.10 -5.51
N GLU A 48 3.31 -30.42 -5.67
CA GLU A 48 4.35 -31.33 -5.17
C GLU A 48 5.71 -31.15 -5.87
N TYR A 49 5.77 -30.43 -6.99
CA TYR A 49 6.95 -30.25 -7.86
C TYR A 49 7.51 -28.82 -7.84
N GLY A 50 6.94 -27.96 -7.00
CA GLY A 50 7.35 -26.56 -6.91
C GLY A 50 6.21 -25.61 -6.56
N GLU A 51 6.58 -24.34 -6.42
CA GLU A 51 5.69 -23.27 -6.02
C GLU A 51 6.00 -21.96 -6.74
N VAL A 52 4.98 -21.11 -6.85
CA VAL A 52 5.12 -19.69 -7.19
C VAL A 52 4.48 -18.87 -6.09
N SER A 53 5.24 -17.96 -5.50
CA SER A 53 4.74 -16.96 -4.55
C SER A 53 4.98 -15.56 -5.08
N ALA A 54 4.24 -14.58 -4.58
CA ALA A 54 4.28 -13.22 -5.06
C ALA A 54 4.13 -12.19 -3.94
N ILE A 55 4.63 -10.98 -4.19
CA ILE A 55 4.45 -9.81 -3.34
C ILE A 55 4.13 -8.59 -4.18
N GLU A 56 3.48 -7.63 -3.55
CA GLU A 56 3.38 -6.25 -4.01
C GLU A 56 4.16 -5.40 -2.99
N ILE A 57 5.11 -4.59 -3.45
CA ILE A 57 5.87 -3.69 -2.58
C ILE A 57 5.82 -2.27 -3.13
N GLY A 58 5.41 -1.31 -2.31
CA GLY A 58 5.32 0.10 -2.68
C GLY A 58 6.58 0.88 -2.32
N ASP A 59 6.92 1.89 -3.13
CA ASP A 59 7.97 2.85 -2.79
C ASP A 59 7.43 4.18 -2.25
N GLY A 60 6.12 4.26 -2.00
CA GLY A 60 5.43 5.44 -1.49
C GLY A 60 5.34 6.61 -2.47
N ALA A 61 5.83 6.47 -3.72
CA ALA A 61 5.89 7.57 -4.68
C ALA A 61 5.37 7.23 -6.08
N ARG A 62 5.85 6.14 -6.69
CA ARG A 62 5.69 5.84 -8.13
C ARG A 62 4.85 4.61 -8.43
N GLY A 63 4.38 3.90 -7.40
CA GLY A 63 3.45 2.79 -7.54
C GLY A 63 3.88 1.56 -6.75
N GLN A 64 3.14 0.47 -6.96
CA GLN A 64 3.45 -0.84 -6.42
C GLN A 64 4.27 -1.64 -7.45
N TYR A 65 5.22 -2.42 -6.94
CA TYR A 65 6.05 -3.32 -7.72
C TYR A 65 5.66 -4.76 -7.43
N HIS A 66 5.30 -5.48 -8.50
CA HIS A 66 4.95 -6.90 -8.41
C HIS A 66 6.17 -7.78 -8.63
N LEU A 67 6.49 -8.61 -7.63
CA LEU A 67 7.56 -9.59 -7.71
C LEU A 67 6.99 -11.00 -7.60
N GLN A 68 7.56 -11.95 -8.34
CA GLN A 68 7.30 -13.37 -8.17
C GLN A 68 8.56 -14.17 -7.91
N PHE A 69 8.38 -15.20 -7.09
CA PHE A 69 9.40 -16.17 -6.70
C PHE A 69 8.96 -17.53 -7.22
N ILE A 70 9.65 -18.01 -8.26
CA ILE A 70 9.36 -19.31 -8.90
C ILE A 70 10.39 -20.31 -8.36
N THR A 71 9.92 -21.35 -7.69
CA THR A 71 10.75 -22.45 -7.18
C THR A 71 10.29 -23.75 -7.84
N LEU A 72 11.19 -24.40 -8.57
CA LEU A 72 10.96 -25.70 -9.19
C LEU A 72 11.84 -26.76 -8.52
N ASP A 73 11.23 -27.89 -8.17
CA ASP A 73 11.97 -29.05 -7.71
C ASP A 73 12.77 -29.68 -8.86
N PRO A 74 13.86 -30.40 -8.58
CA PRO A 74 14.66 -31.04 -9.64
C PRO A 74 13.77 -31.90 -10.54
N ASN A 75 13.99 -31.82 -11.85
CA ASN A 75 13.21 -32.56 -12.85
C ASN A 75 11.72 -32.17 -12.90
N SER A 76 11.42 -30.88 -12.79
CA SER A 76 10.06 -30.34 -12.87
C SER A 76 9.90 -29.40 -14.05
N LEU A 77 8.67 -29.26 -14.55
CA LEU A 77 8.30 -28.42 -15.68
C LEU A 77 7.27 -27.37 -15.24
N PHE A 78 7.65 -26.09 -15.32
CA PHE A 78 6.72 -24.98 -15.30
C PHE A 78 6.05 -24.89 -16.67
N LEU A 79 4.74 -25.14 -16.72
CA LEU A 79 4.01 -25.30 -17.98
C LEU A 79 3.99 -24.00 -18.82
N PRO A 80 3.76 -24.11 -20.15
CA PRO A 80 3.69 -22.96 -21.03
C PRO A 80 2.64 -21.92 -20.61
N VAL A 81 3.08 -20.68 -20.50
CA VAL A 81 2.24 -19.51 -20.19
C VAL A 81 2.49 -18.38 -21.19
N LEU A 82 1.44 -17.63 -21.50
CA LEU A 82 1.51 -16.35 -22.20
C LEU A 82 1.81 -15.25 -21.18
N LEU A 83 2.90 -14.51 -21.39
CA LEU A 83 3.34 -13.42 -20.53
C LEU A 83 2.57 -12.14 -20.83
N HIS A 84 2.04 -11.45 -19.81
CA HIS A 84 1.21 -10.25 -19.98
C HIS A 84 1.96 -8.94 -19.73
N ALA A 85 3.08 -9.00 -19.02
CA ALA A 85 3.97 -7.86 -18.76
C ALA A 85 5.41 -8.34 -18.86
N ASP A 86 6.33 -7.47 -19.27
CA ASP A 86 7.75 -7.77 -19.33
C ASP A 86 8.23 -8.31 -17.99
N MET A 87 8.96 -9.42 -18.05
CA MET A 87 9.50 -10.11 -16.90
C MET A 87 11.01 -9.98 -16.93
N VAL A 88 11.58 -9.25 -15.97
CA VAL A 88 13.03 -9.25 -15.73
C VAL A 88 13.29 -10.20 -14.57
N PHE A 89 14.18 -11.17 -14.76
CA PHE A 89 14.44 -12.16 -13.72
C PHE A 89 15.93 -12.43 -13.49
N TYR A 90 16.20 -12.93 -12.30
CA TYR A 90 17.49 -13.39 -11.79
C TYR A 90 17.38 -14.85 -11.33
N VAL A 91 18.32 -15.70 -11.72
CA VAL A 91 18.41 -17.09 -11.27
C VAL A 91 19.21 -17.17 -9.98
N HIS A 92 18.53 -17.40 -8.86
CA HIS A 92 19.15 -17.44 -7.53
C HIS A 92 19.91 -18.75 -7.26
N THR A 93 19.28 -19.89 -7.52
CA THR A 93 19.89 -21.22 -7.27
C THR A 93 19.44 -22.24 -8.32
N GLY A 94 20.16 -23.35 -8.42
CA GLY A 94 19.86 -24.45 -9.34
C GLY A 94 20.17 -24.14 -10.80
N SER A 95 19.68 -25.03 -11.67
CA SER A 95 19.84 -24.94 -13.12
C SER A 95 18.60 -25.49 -13.84
N GLY A 96 18.48 -25.13 -15.11
CA GLY A 96 17.34 -25.53 -15.92
C GLY A 96 17.48 -25.10 -17.37
N ARG A 97 16.38 -25.12 -18.09
CA ARG A 97 16.26 -24.63 -19.47
C ARG A 97 15.02 -23.77 -19.59
N LEU A 98 15.21 -22.54 -20.08
CA LEU A 98 14.15 -21.65 -20.48
C LEU A 98 13.91 -21.82 -21.97
N THR A 99 12.64 -22.03 -22.34
CA THR A 99 12.21 -22.03 -23.74
C THR A 99 11.10 -21.00 -23.90
N TRP A 100 11.19 -20.18 -24.94
CA TRP A 100 10.22 -19.13 -25.20
C TRP A 100 10.12 -18.80 -26.68
N THR A 101 9.07 -18.06 -27.03
CA THR A 101 8.89 -17.52 -28.38
C THR A 101 8.29 -16.12 -28.31
N ASP A 102 8.88 -15.20 -29.05
CA ASP A 102 8.44 -13.80 -29.17
C ASP A 102 7.59 -13.58 -30.44
N THR A 103 7.64 -14.50 -31.39
CA THR A 103 6.96 -14.44 -32.69
C THR A 103 6.53 -15.83 -33.12
N LEU A 104 5.47 -15.94 -33.90
CA LEU A 104 4.86 -17.23 -34.29
C LEU A 104 5.77 -18.18 -35.12
N ASP A 105 7.00 -17.79 -35.45
CA ASP A 105 7.86 -18.54 -36.39
C ASP A 105 9.14 -19.12 -35.76
N GLU A 106 9.58 -18.65 -34.59
CA GLU A 106 10.86 -19.06 -33.97
C GLU A 106 10.70 -19.40 -32.48
N MET A 107 11.05 -20.64 -32.12
CA MET A 107 11.22 -21.06 -30.72
C MET A 107 12.68 -20.89 -30.33
N ARG A 108 12.91 -20.21 -29.21
CA ARG A 108 14.23 -19.94 -28.65
C ARG A 108 14.40 -20.70 -27.34
N ARG A 109 15.61 -21.20 -27.12
CA ARG A 109 15.95 -21.94 -25.90
C ARG A 109 17.33 -21.54 -25.39
N VAL A 110 17.46 -21.58 -24.08
CA VAL A 110 18.71 -21.29 -23.38
C VAL A 110 18.77 -22.05 -22.05
N ASP A 111 19.95 -22.53 -21.69
CA ASP A 111 20.17 -23.15 -20.40
C ASP A 111 20.39 -22.07 -19.33
N LEU A 112 19.76 -22.27 -18.17
CA LEU A 112 19.79 -21.40 -17.01
C LEU A 112 20.77 -21.96 -15.96
N ARG A 113 21.54 -21.08 -15.34
CA ARG A 113 22.35 -21.36 -14.15
C ARG A 113 22.29 -20.20 -13.16
N ARG A 114 22.67 -20.48 -11.91
CA ARG A 114 22.83 -19.46 -10.86
C ARG A 114 23.60 -18.24 -11.38
N GLY A 115 23.04 -17.06 -11.14
CA GLY A 115 23.62 -15.78 -11.55
C GLY A 115 23.11 -15.23 -12.87
N ASP A 116 22.41 -16.04 -13.68
CA ASP A 116 21.90 -15.58 -14.97
C ASP A 116 20.79 -14.54 -14.80
N ILE A 117 20.82 -13.53 -15.66
CA ILE A 117 19.83 -12.45 -15.73
C ILE A 117 19.25 -12.43 -17.14
N TYR A 118 17.93 -12.35 -17.23
CA TYR A 118 17.25 -12.23 -18.52
C TYR A 118 15.99 -11.37 -18.46
N ARG A 119 15.52 -10.97 -19.64
CA ARG A 119 14.23 -10.29 -19.81
C ARG A 119 13.42 -11.01 -20.89
N LEU A 120 12.20 -11.41 -20.52
CA LEU A 120 11.16 -11.82 -21.46
C LEU A 120 10.22 -10.63 -21.70
N LYS A 121 9.73 -10.50 -22.92
CA LYS A 121 8.82 -9.42 -23.30
C LYS A 121 7.36 -9.82 -23.09
N SER A 122 6.49 -8.86 -22.82
CA SER A 122 5.06 -9.10 -22.86
C SER A 122 4.63 -9.64 -24.23
N GLY A 123 3.67 -10.56 -24.22
CA GLY A 123 3.23 -11.33 -25.38
C GLY A 123 4.05 -12.60 -25.67
N SER A 124 5.21 -12.79 -25.04
CA SER A 124 5.99 -14.02 -25.23
C SER A 124 5.31 -15.23 -24.58
N ILE A 125 5.36 -16.39 -25.22
CA ILE A 125 4.99 -17.66 -24.59
C ILE A 125 6.26 -18.33 -24.09
N PHE A 126 6.32 -18.73 -22.82
CA PHE A 126 7.48 -19.40 -22.25
C PHE A 126 7.14 -20.54 -21.30
N TYR A 127 8.10 -21.45 -21.11
CA TYR A 127 8.10 -22.49 -20.09
C TYR A 127 9.51 -22.73 -19.58
N VAL A 128 9.62 -23.32 -18.39
CA VAL A 128 10.91 -23.57 -17.73
C VAL A 128 10.98 -25.02 -17.27
N HIS A 129 12.06 -25.69 -17.63
CA HIS A 129 12.36 -27.04 -17.18
C HIS A 129 13.51 -27.00 -16.17
N SER A 130 13.35 -27.57 -14.98
CA SER A 130 14.41 -27.69 -13.97
C SER A 130 15.24 -28.93 -14.22
N SER A 131 16.57 -28.78 -14.23
CA SER A 131 17.50 -29.87 -14.49
C SER A 131 17.60 -30.84 -13.31
N LEU A 132 17.76 -32.13 -13.60
CA LEU A 132 18.10 -33.15 -12.60
C LEU A 132 19.63 -33.25 -12.43
N GLN A 133 20.22 -32.32 -11.69
CA GLN A 133 21.64 -32.37 -11.34
C GLN A 133 21.91 -33.26 -10.11
N PRO A 134 23.11 -33.84 -9.95
CA PRO A 134 23.48 -34.67 -8.79
C PRO A 134 23.26 -33.96 -7.44
N GLU A 135 23.52 -32.66 -7.39
CA GLU A 135 23.35 -31.82 -6.20
C GLU A 135 21.88 -31.60 -5.83
N ARG A 136 20.94 -31.94 -6.74
CA ARG A 136 19.48 -31.83 -6.57
C ARG A 136 19.03 -30.47 -6.03
N GLN A 137 19.72 -29.41 -6.41
CA GLN A 137 19.34 -28.05 -6.05
C GLN A 137 18.05 -27.65 -6.77
N LYS A 138 17.07 -27.12 -6.02
CA LYS A 138 15.87 -26.51 -6.59
C LYS A 138 16.25 -25.32 -7.46
N LEU A 139 15.61 -25.19 -8.62
CA LEU A 139 15.75 -24.01 -9.47
C LEU A 139 14.90 -22.89 -8.88
N ARG A 140 15.55 -21.81 -8.43
CA ARG A 140 14.87 -20.62 -7.89
C ARG A 140 15.09 -19.41 -8.77
N ILE A 141 14.02 -18.79 -9.21
CA ILE A 141 14.01 -17.60 -10.07
C ILE A 141 13.29 -16.48 -9.32
N HIS A 142 13.90 -15.30 -9.27
CA HIS A 142 13.33 -14.08 -8.70
C HIS A 142 13.02 -13.14 -9.85
N ALA A 143 11.76 -12.73 -9.99
CA ALA A 143 11.28 -11.97 -11.13
C ALA A 143 10.53 -10.73 -10.67
N ILE A 144 10.72 -9.64 -11.41
CA ILE A 144 9.93 -8.41 -11.31
C ILE A 144 9.21 -8.17 -12.63
N PHE A 145 7.95 -7.76 -12.54
CA PHE A 145 7.13 -7.44 -13.70
C PHE A 145 7.11 -5.92 -13.88
N THR A 146 7.39 -5.45 -15.09
CA THR A 146 7.57 -4.03 -15.32
C THR A 146 6.24 -3.29 -15.35
N ASN A 147 6.28 -2.02 -14.94
CA ASN A 147 5.17 -1.08 -15.10
C ASN A 147 5.72 0.16 -15.82
N THR A 148 5.59 0.16 -17.15
CA THR A 148 6.03 1.22 -18.06
C THR A 148 4.82 1.78 -18.81
N ASP A 149 4.96 2.95 -19.43
CA ASP A 149 3.87 3.60 -20.18
C ASP A 149 3.29 2.71 -21.30
N ASP A 150 4.10 1.80 -21.85
CA ASP A 150 3.72 0.88 -22.93
C ASP A 150 3.38 -0.55 -22.43
N ASP A 151 3.70 -0.87 -21.17
CA ASP A 151 3.61 -2.22 -20.61
C ASP A 151 3.35 -2.14 -19.10
N SER A 152 2.08 -2.23 -18.71
CA SER A 152 1.66 -2.12 -17.31
C SER A 152 1.14 -3.46 -16.80
N TYR A 153 1.71 -3.93 -15.69
CA TYR A 153 1.16 -5.08 -14.98
C TYR A 153 -0.21 -4.73 -14.42
N GLU A 154 -1.24 -5.45 -14.88
CA GLU A 154 -2.60 -5.32 -14.39
C GLU A 154 -2.93 -6.47 -13.41
N PRO A 155 -3.09 -6.19 -12.10
CA PRO A 155 -3.30 -7.24 -11.09
C PRO A 155 -4.54 -8.11 -11.32
N THR A 156 -5.57 -7.60 -11.99
CA THR A 156 -6.82 -8.34 -12.28
C THR A 156 -6.62 -9.40 -13.37
N ILE A 157 -5.71 -9.15 -14.33
CA ILE A 157 -5.36 -10.10 -15.39
C ILE A 157 -4.27 -11.06 -14.89
N GLY A 158 -3.38 -10.57 -14.02
CA GLY A 158 -2.23 -11.33 -13.53
C GLY A 158 -1.06 -11.32 -14.52
N ALA A 159 0.09 -11.85 -14.08
CA ALA A 159 1.34 -11.68 -14.81
C ALA A 159 1.44 -12.53 -16.08
N TYR A 160 0.73 -13.66 -16.09
CA TYR A 160 0.70 -14.58 -17.22
C TYR A 160 -0.53 -15.48 -17.15
N THR A 161 -0.92 -16.06 -18.29
CA THR A 161 -2.01 -17.05 -18.38
C THR A 161 -1.55 -18.34 -19.04
N THR A 162 -1.94 -19.48 -18.47
CA THR A 162 -1.66 -20.79 -19.08
C THR A 162 -2.35 -20.92 -20.44
N ILE A 163 -1.68 -21.56 -21.41
CA ILE A 163 -2.24 -21.77 -22.76
C ILE A 163 -3.59 -22.50 -22.72
N GLY A 164 -3.75 -23.44 -21.78
CA GLY A 164 -5.01 -24.14 -21.58
C GLY A 164 -6.19 -23.20 -21.24
N ASN A 165 -5.95 -22.16 -20.44
CA ASN A 165 -6.99 -21.18 -20.10
C ASN A 165 -7.34 -20.26 -21.26
N LEU A 166 -6.35 -19.88 -22.08
CA LEU A 166 -6.60 -19.09 -23.30
C LEU A 166 -7.55 -19.84 -24.25
N LEU A 167 -7.33 -21.15 -24.45
CA LEU A 167 -8.16 -21.95 -25.34
C LEU A 167 -9.56 -22.21 -24.77
N ARG A 168 -9.69 -22.46 -23.46
CA ARG A 168 -10.98 -22.76 -22.82
C ARG A 168 -11.93 -21.57 -22.75
N GLY A 169 -11.44 -20.33 -22.93
CA GLY A 169 -12.28 -19.14 -23.01
C GLY A 169 -13.17 -19.06 -24.27
N PHE A 170 -12.85 -19.83 -25.32
CA PHE A 170 -13.61 -19.82 -26.57
C PHE A 170 -14.73 -20.87 -26.59
N ASP A 171 -15.84 -20.52 -27.23
CA ASP A 171 -16.93 -21.46 -27.50
C ASP A 171 -16.45 -22.68 -28.29
N LYS A 172 -16.98 -23.86 -27.94
CA LYS A 172 -16.66 -25.12 -28.64
C LYS A 172 -16.91 -25.04 -30.15
N LYS A 173 -17.91 -24.26 -30.59
CA LYS A 173 -18.21 -24.03 -32.01
C LYS A 173 -17.11 -23.24 -32.70
N VAL A 174 -16.57 -22.21 -32.03
CA VAL A 174 -15.44 -21.40 -32.51
C VAL A 174 -14.20 -22.27 -32.58
N LEU A 175 -13.85 -22.98 -31.51
CA LEU A 175 -12.70 -23.89 -31.48
C LEU A 175 -12.78 -24.95 -32.59
N LYS A 176 -13.95 -25.58 -32.77
CA LYS A 176 -14.17 -26.55 -33.84
C LYS A 176 -13.93 -25.94 -35.22
N ALA A 177 -14.43 -24.73 -35.47
CA ALA A 177 -14.27 -24.04 -36.74
C ALA A 177 -12.81 -23.60 -36.97
N SER A 178 -12.14 -23.08 -35.95
CA SER A 178 -10.76 -22.58 -35.99
C SER A 178 -9.75 -23.72 -36.20
N PHE A 179 -9.83 -24.78 -35.40
CA PHE A 179 -8.90 -25.92 -35.48
C PHE A 179 -9.27 -26.92 -36.57
N LYS A 180 -10.49 -26.85 -37.14
CA LYS A 180 -11.02 -27.81 -38.12
C LYS A 180 -10.95 -29.27 -37.63
N VAL A 181 -11.28 -29.49 -36.36
CA VAL A 181 -11.24 -30.82 -35.72
C VAL A 181 -12.64 -31.37 -35.38
N SER A 182 -12.70 -32.63 -34.94
CA SER A 182 -13.96 -33.27 -34.51
C SER A 182 -14.50 -32.65 -33.22
N LYS A 183 -15.82 -32.78 -33.02
CA LYS A 183 -16.48 -32.32 -31.78
C LYS A 183 -15.96 -33.07 -30.55
N ASP A 184 -15.63 -34.34 -30.72
CA ASP A 184 -15.14 -35.21 -29.64
C ASP A 184 -13.76 -34.74 -29.17
N LEU A 185 -12.86 -34.40 -30.10
CA LEU A 185 -11.54 -33.86 -29.77
C LEU A 185 -11.63 -32.49 -29.06
N ILE A 186 -12.50 -31.58 -29.53
CA ILE A 186 -12.76 -30.32 -28.81
C ILE A 186 -13.32 -30.60 -27.42
N THR A 187 -14.20 -31.59 -27.28
CA THR A 187 -14.77 -31.95 -25.98
C THR A 187 -13.70 -32.51 -25.06
N GLU A 188 -12.77 -33.32 -25.56
CA GLU A 188 -11.67 -33.88 -24.79
C GLU A 188 -10.74 -32.80 -24.25
N ILE A 189 -10.24 -31.90 -25.10
CA ILE A 189 -9.30 -30.83 -24.69
C ILE A 189 -9.96 -29.78 -23.78
N THR A 190 -11.28 -29.59 -23.89
CA THR A 190 -12.03 -28.64 -23.04
C THR A 190 -12.55 -29.28 -21.75
N LYS A 191 -12.78 -30.59 -21.71
CA LYS A 191 -13.30 -31.31 -20.54
C LYS A 191 -12.18 -31.76 -19.59
N GLY A 192 -10.96 -31.96 -20.08
CA GLY A 192 -9.82 -32.32 -19.24
C GLY A 192 -9.61 -31.32 -18.12
N THR A 193 -9.38 -31.80 -16.90
CA THR A 193 -9.03 -30.96 -15.73
C THR A 193 -7.77 -30.15 -16.06
N GLN A 194 -7.73 -28.89 -15.67
CA GLN A 194 -6.54 -28.08 -15.87
C GLN A 194 -5.39 -28.69 -15.07
N PRO A 195 -4.24 -29.02 -15.71
CA PRO A 195 -3.08 -29.48 -14.97
C PRO A 195 -2.58 -28.35 -14.07
N PRO A 196 -1.95 -28.68 -12.93
CA PRO A 196 -1.29 -27.66 -12.12
C PRO A 196 -0.22 -26.94 -12.95
N GLY A 197 0.06 -25.67 -12.64
CA GLY A 197 1.02 -24.87 -13.39
C GLY A 197 2.45 -25.42 -13.38
N ILE A 198 2.77 -26.29 -12.43
CA ILE A 198 4.05 -27.01 -12.33
C ILE A 198 3.76 -28.50 -12.24
N VAL A 199 4.45 -29.30 -13.05
CA VAL A 199 4.31 -30.77 -13.12
C VAL A 199 5.68 -31.44 -13.07
N HIS A 200 5.73 -32.73 -12.75
CA HIS A 200 6.95 -33.52 -12.92
C HIS A 200 7.29 -33.66 -14.40
N ALA A 201 8.57 -33.54 -14.74
CA ALA A 201 9.07 -33.89 -16.06
C ALA A 201 9.39 -35.39 -16.07
N GLU A 202 8.41 -36.27 -16.31
CA GLU A 202 8.66 -37.73 -16.29
C GLU A 202 9.79 -38.17 -17.24
N PRO A 203 10.77 -38.95 -16.76
CA PRO A 203 11.66 -39.72 -17.60
C PRO A 203 11.26 -41.21 -17.56
N THR A 204 10.81 -41.79 -18.68
CA THR A 204 10.79 -43.26 -18.84
C THR A 204 11.97 -43.68 -19.71
N LYS A 205 12.45 -44.93 -19.61
CA LYS A 205 13.71 -45.37 -20.24
C LYS A 205 13.73 -45.34 -21.79
N GLU A 206 12.63 -44.91 -22.40
CA GLU A 206 12.48 -44.62 -23.83
C GLU A 206 12.52 -43.10 -24.13
N THR A 207 12.74 -42.21 -23.14
CA THR A 207 12.46 -40.76 -23.24
C THR A 207 13.68 -39.83 -23.31
N GLU A 208 14.91 -40.32 -23.43
CA GLU A 208 15.96 -39.46 -24.03
C GLU A 208 15.54 -39.01 -25.44
N THR A 209 14.71 -39.82 -26.11
CA THR A 209 14.08 -39.55 -27.39
C THR A 209 12.71 -38.85 -27.31
N ASN A 210 12.01 -38.86 -26.16
CA ASN A 210 10.63 -38.36 -26.05
C ASN A 210 10.47 -37.00 -25.34
N PHE A 211 11.51 -36.42 -24.72
CA PHE A 211 11.44 -34.99 -24.36
C PHE A 211 11.56 -34.10 -25.60
N TRP A 212 12.33 -34.57 -26.60
CA TRP A 212 12.19 -34.09 -27.98
C TRP A 212 10.77 -34.27 -28.50
N GLU A 213 9.95 -35.19 -27.97
CA GLU A 213 8.57 -35.34 -28.42
C GLU A 213 7.64 -34.19 -28.00
N LEU A 214 7.82 -33.53 -26.85
CA LEU A 214 7.06 -32.31 -26.51
C LEU A 214 7.48 -31.12 -27.38
N ASP A 215 8.79 -30.96 -27.58
CA ASP A 215 9.35 -30.05 -28.58
C ASP A 215 8.79 -30.41 -29.98
N THR A 216 8.69 -31.70 -30.33
CA THR A 216 8.13 -32.18 -31.62
C THR A 216 6.61 -32.15 -31.70
N LEU A 217 5.87 -32.19 -30.59
CA LEU A 217 4.40 -32.16 -30.53
C LEU A 217 3.95 -30.72 -30.77
N LEU A 218 4.65 -29.74 -30.18
CA LEU A 218 4.59 -28.34 -30.56
C LEU A 218 5.02 -28.14 -32.03
N LEU A 219 6.06 -28.83 -32.50
CA LEU A 219 6.51 -28.85 -33.91
C LEU A 219 5.46 -29.47 -34.87
N GLN A 220 4.72 -30.50 -34.45
CA GLN A 220 3.74 -31.24 -35.26
C GLN A 220 2.42 -30.47 -35.39
N VAL A 221 2.00 -29.78 -34.33
CA VAL A 221 0.86 -28.84 -34.39
C VAL A 221 1.18 -27.69 -35.35
N SER A 222 2.43 -27.21 -35.38
CA SER A 222 2.87 -26.12 -36.26
C SER A 222 3.10 -26.55 -37.72
N ARG A 223 3.45 -27.82 -38.00
CA ARG A 223 3.69 -28.33 -39.38
C ARG A 223 2.44 -28.48 -40.25
N ARG A 224 1.22 -28.35 -39.72
CA ARG A 224 -0.02 -28.37 -40.52
C ARG A 224 -0.42 -27.00 -41.09
N GLY A 225 0.21 -25.91 -40.65
CA GLY A 225 0.19 -24.60 -41.32
C GLY A 225 1.40 -24.47 -42.25
N ARG A 226 1.29 -23.79 -43.39
CA ARG A 226 2.35 -23.68 -44.42
C ARG A 226 3.55 -22.79 -44.03
N GLY A 227 4.10 -22.94 -42.83
CA GLY A 227 5.32 -22.28 -42.36
C GLY A 227 5.93 -23.09 -41.22
N GLY A 228 7.10 -23.72 -41.45
CA GLY A 228 7.74 -24.55 -40.42
C GLY A 228 8.40 -23.68 -39.35
N MET A 229 8.02 -23.87 -38.08
CA MET A 229 8.67 -23.24 -36.93
C MET A 229 10.11 -23.78 -36.79
N LEU A 230 11.12 -22.89 -36.82
CA LEU A 230 12.52 -23.26 -36.60
C LEU A 230 12.87 -23.10 -35.12
N PHE A 231 13.55 -24.11 -34.55
CA PHE A 231 14.21 -23.97 -33.26
C PHE A 231 15.59 -23.37 -33.48
N SER A 232 15.82 -22.22 -32.85
CA SER A 232 17.09 -21.53 -32.89
C SER A 232 17.79 -21.74 -31.57
N ASP A 233 18.81 -22.60 -31.57
CA ASP A 233 19.74 -22.70 -30.46
C ASP A 233 20.49 -21.39 -30.35
N ASN A 234 20.13 -20.58 -29.36
CA ASN A 234 20.83 -19.34 -29.13
C ASN A 234 22.20 -19.69 -28.54
N LYS A 235 23.22 -19.85 -29.40
CA LYS A 235 24.61 -20.14 -29.00
C LYS A 235 25.22 -19.05 -28.10
N LYS A 236 24.50 -17.94 -27.86
CA LYS A 236 24.92 -16.87 -26.95
C LYS A 236 24.53 -17.22 -25.51
N LYS A 237 25.54 -17.36 -24.67
CA LYS A 237 25.43 -17.49 -23.22
C LYS A 237 24.65 -16.31 -22.63
N LEU A 238 23.80 -16.58 -21.64
CA LEU A 238 23.13 -15.52 -20.87
C LEU A 238 24.13 -14.63 -20.14
N TYR A 239 23.70 -13.41 -19.83
CA TYR A 239 24.47 -12.52 -18.98
C TYR A 239 24.43 -13.06 -17.55
N ASN A 240 25.60 -13.37 -16.99
CA ASN A 240 25.71 -13.91 -15.64
C ASN A 240 26.46 -12.92 -14.75
N ILE A 241 25.84 -12.56 -13.62
CA ILE A 241 26.40 -11.56 -12.70
C ILE A 241 27.73 -11.97 -12.08
N PHE A 242 27.99 -13.28 -11.94
CA PHE A 242 29.21 -13.81 -11.33
C PHE A 242 30.36 -13.98 -12.33
N ASP A 243 30.12 -13.80 -13.62
CA ASP A 243 31.19 -13.77 -14.63
C ASP A 243 31.87 -12.38 -14.71
N GLU A 244 31.30 -11.37 -14.04
CA GLU A 244 31.68 -9.97 -14.15
C GLU A 244 32.48 -9.50 -12.94
N LYS A 245 33.32 -8.48 -13.16
CA LYS A 245 34.07 -7.86 -12.07
C LYS A 245 33.14 -6.93 -11.26
N PRO A 246 33.23 -6.94 -9.92
CA PRO A 246 32.52 -5.97 -9.09
C PRO A 246 32.81 -4.53 -9.51
N ASP A 247 31.80 -3.66 -9.38
CA ASP A 247 31.98 -2.22 -9.61
C ASP A 247 32.74 -1.57 -8.44
N PHE A 248 32.67 -2.20 -7.25
CA PHE A 248 33.43 -1.85 -6.05
C PHE A 248 33.76 -3.12 -5.26
N GLU A 249 34.96 -3.19 -4.68
CA GLU A 249 35.41 -4.29 -3.83
C GLU A 249 36.49 -3.79 -2.85
N ASN A 250 36.37 -4.20 -1.59
CA ASN A 250 37.40 -4.03 -0.56
C ASN A 250 37.32 -5.19 0.45
N GLY A 251 38.08 -5.10 1.56
CA GLY A 251 38.10 -6.15 2.59
C GLY A 251 36.75 -6.39 3.30
N ASN A 252 35.81 -5.46 3.17
CA ASN A 252 34.53 -5.49 3.87
C ASN A 252 33.36 -5.96 2.98
N GLY A 253 33.62 -6.22 1.71
CA GLY A 253 32.60 -6.66 0.77
C GLY A 253 32.79 -6.16 -0.65
N TRP A 254 31.75 -6.35 -1.46
CA TRP A 254 31.72 -5.93 -2.86
C TRP A 254 30.31 -5.57 -3.32
N SER A 255 30.23 -4.80 -4.39
CA SER A 255 28.96 -4.47 -5.05
C SER A 255 29.10 -4.43 -6.56
N LEU A 256 28.01 -4.75 -7.26
CA LEU A 256 27.95 -4.79 -8.71
C LEU A 256 26.58 -4.33 -9.19
N THR A 257 26.55 -3.51 -10.23
CA THR A 257 25.33 -3.05 -10.90
C THR A 257 25.26 -3.52 -12.35
N VAL A 258 24.07 -3.91 -12.79
CA VAL A 258 23.77 -4.36 -14.16
C VAL A 258 22.83 -3.33 -14.79
N THR A 259 23.37 -2.59 -15.75
CA THR A 259 22.67 -1.51 -16.47
C THR A 259 22.42 -1.89 -17.92
N LYS A 260 21.61 -1.12 -18.66
CA LYS A 260 21.43 -1.33 -20.11
C LYS A 260 22.71 -1.24 -20.94
N LYS A 261 23.79 -0.67 -20.38
CA LYS A 261 25.11 -0.64 -21.03
C LYS A 261 25.80 -2.00 -20.94
N LYS A 262 25.66 -2.71 -19.82
CA LYS A 262 26.22 -4.06 -19.63
C LYS A 262 25.33 -5.12 -20.28
N LEU A 263 24.00 -4.99 -20.12
CA LEU A 263 23.00 -5.89 -20.69
C LEU A 263 21.97 -5.13 -21.51
N HIS A 264 22.15 -5.08 -22.84
CA HIS A 264 21.26 -4.37 -23.75
C HIS A 264 19.80 -4.82 -23.71
N LEU A 265 19.54 -6.08 -23.32
CA LEU A 265 18.18 -6.63 -23.18
C LEU A 265 17.34 -5.87 -22.15
N LEU A 266 17.94 -5.22 -21.16
CA LEU A 266 17.21 -4.39 -20.19
C LEU A 266 16.71 -3.05 -20.79
N LYS A 267 17.09 -2.69 -22.02
CA LYS A 267 16.65 -1.42 -22.64
C LYS A 267 15.13 -1.42 -22.87
N GLY A 268 14.42 -0.55 -22.18
CA GLY A 268 12.97 -0.39 -22.31
C GLY A 268 12.16 -0.93 -21.13
N SER A 269 12.76 -1.76 -20.26
CA SER A 269 12.06 -2.23 -19.04
C SER A 269 12.04 -1.19 -17.92
N ASN A 270 12.93 -0.20 -17.97
CA ASN A 270 13.27 0.70 -16.86
C ASN A 270 13.75 -0.01 -15.58
N ILE A 271 14.01 -1.32 -15.64
CA ILE A 271 14.54 -2.12 -14.54
C ILE A 271 16.00 -2.51 -14.79
N GLY A 272 16.89 -2.06 -13.91
CA GLY A 272 18.25 -2.55 -13.74
C GLY A 272 18.35 -3.56 -12.59
N LEU A 273 19.53 -4.12 -12.37
CA LEU A 273 19.78 -5.01 -11.23
C LEU A 273 21.04 -4.57 -10.49
N PHE A 274 21.16 -4.95 -9.23
CA PHE A 274 22.38 -4.83 -8.46
C PHE A 274 22.54 -6.01 -7.50
N MET A 275 23.76 -6.21 -7.02
CA MET A 275 24.10 -7.19 -6.01
C MET A 275 25.11 -6.59 -5.05
N VAL A 276 24.93 -6.88 -3.77
CA VAL A 276 25.80 -6.43 -2.69
C VAL A 276 26.12 -7.63 -1.81
N ASN A 277 27.39 -7.74 -1.45
CA ASN A 277 27.87 -8.66 -0.44
C ASN A 277 28.60 -7.83 0.61
N LEU A 278 28.06 -7.83 1.84
CA LEU A 278 28.68 -7.26 3.02
C LEU A 278 29.22 -8.41 3.86
N THR A 279 30.52 -8.39 4.18
CA THR A 279 31.10 -9.35 5.14
C THR A 279 30.52 -9.13 6.54
N GLU A 280 30.73 -10.09 7.43
CA GLU A 280 30.31 -9.94 8.84
C GLU A 280 30.88 -8.65 9.45
N GLY A 281 30.06 -7.95 10.24
CA GLY A 281 30.45 -6.70 10.89
C GLY A 281 30.79 -5.54 9.93
N SER A 282 30.29 -5.55 8.68
CA SER A 282 30.47 -4.43 7.76
C SER A 282 29.17 -3.70 7.41
N MET A 283 29.29 -2.52 6.81
CA MET A 283 28.15 -1.74 6.33
C MET A 283 28.40 -1.21 4.92
N MET A 284 27.36 -1.15 4.11
CA MET A 284 27.34 -0.15 3.04
C MET A 284 27.11 1.21 3.70
N GLY A 285 28.10 2.09 3.57
CA GLY A 285 28.13 3.38 4.26
C GLY A 285 26.90 4.23 3.95
N PRO A 286 26.56 5.20 4.83
CA PRO A 286 25.36 6.00 4.65
C PRO A 286 25.33 6.70 3.29
N HIS A 287 24.28 6.48 2.50
CA HIS A 287 24.18 7.01 1.13
C HIS A 287 22.73 7.16 0.68
N TRP A 288 22.49 7.87 -0.42
CA TRP A 288 21.19 7.87 -1.09
C TRP A 288 21.33 7.63 -2.59
N ASN A 289 20.22 7.19 -3.17
CA ASN A 289 20.12 6.94 -4.61
C ASN A 289 19.45 8.12 -5.31
N PRO A 290 20.12 8.79 -6.27
CA PRO A 290 19.54 9.95 -6.91
C PRO A 290 18.57 9.59 -8.04
N LEU A 291 18.67 8.41 -8.66
CA LEU A 291 17.92 8.08 -9.88
C LEU A 291 16.91 6.93 -9.74
N ALA A 292 17.02 6.11 -8.70
CA ALA A 292 16.21 4.90 -8.58
C ALA A 292 15.79 4.57 -7.16
N THR A 293 14.62 3.94 -7.09
CA THR A 293 14.21 3.08 -5.98
C THR A 293 14.96 1.75 -6.12
N GLU A 294 15.43 1.22 -5.00
CA GLU A 294 16.09 -0.08 -4.91
C GLU A 294 15.18 -1.07 -4.20
N ILE A 295 14.83 -2.16 -4.87
CA ILE A 295 13.96 -3.23 -4.37
C ILE A 295 14.83 -4.47 -4.17
N SER A 296 15.26 -4.69 -2.94
CA SER A 296 16.25 -5.69 -2.56
C SER A 296 15.59 -6.96 -2.04
N ILE A 297 16.15 -8.11 -2.41
CA ILE A 297 15.80 -9.45 -1.95
C ILE A 297 17.02 -10.02 -1.24
N VAL A 298 16.87 -10.37 0.04
CA VAL A 298 17.96 -10.97 0.82
C VAL A 298 18.19 -12.40 0.34
N LEU A 299 19.43 -12.71 -0.01
CA LEU A 299 19.84 -14.03 -0.53
C LEU A 299 20.55 -14.89 0.51
N ARG A 300 21.24 -14.27 1.47
CA ARG A 300 21.96 -14.96 2.55
C ARG A 300 22.17 -14.04 3.74
N GLY A 301 22.11 -14.62 4.92
CA GLY A 301 22.36 -13.94 6.18
C GLY A 301 21.25 -12.97 6.53
N GLU A 302 21.58 -12.06 7.43
CA GLU A 302 20.68 -11.07 7.98
C GLU A 302 21.36 -9.71 8.09
N GLY A 303 20.56 -8.66 8.09
CA GLY A 303 21.07 -7.30 8.19
C GLY A 303 20.08 -6.32 8.77
N MET A 304 20.62 -5.22 9.27
CA MET A 304 19.85 -4.05 9.66
C MET A 304 19.88 -3.02 8.55
N VAL A 305 18.73 -2.43 8.26
CA VAL A 305 18.63 -1.28 7.36
C VAL A 305 18.14 -0.08 8.15
N ARG A 306 18.93 0.99 8.14
CA ARG A 306 18.55 2.30 8.66
C ARG A 306 18.10 3.15 7.48
N LEU A 307 16.85 3.61 7.52
CA LEU A 307 16.28 4.48 6.49
C LEU A 307 15.94 5.85 7.11
N VAL A 308 16.36 6.92 6.45
CA VAL A 308 16.11 8.30 6.87
C VAL A 308 15.17 8.97 5.88
N CYS A 309 14.10 9.55 6.39
CA CYS A 309 13.17 10.35 5.61
C CYS A 309 13.67 11.79 5.53
N SER A 310 13.67 12.37 4.32
CA SER A 310 14.00 13.78 4.14
C SER A 310 12.89 14.66 4.74
N SER A 311 13.28 15.63 5.57
CA SER A 311 12.40 16.47 6.40
C SER A 311 11.50 17.45 5.65
N THR A 312 11.44 17.39 4.31
CA THR A 312 10.55 18.22 3.48
C THR A 312 9.18 17.60 3.26
N ALA A 313 9.00 16.28 3.45
CA ALA A 313 7.67 15.69 3.58
C ALA A 313 7.09 16.09 4.95
N LYS A 314 5.79 16.40 5.03
CA LYS A 314 5.15 16.66 6.33
C LYS A 314 5.47 15.49 7.26
N LYS A 315 5.83 15.75 8.53
CA LYS A 315 6.19 14.72 9.54
C LYS A 315 5.21 13.54 9.62
N SER A 316 3.98 13.70 9.14
CA SER A 316 2.94 12.67 9.07
C SER A 316 3.10 11.66 7.91
N GLU A 317 3.92 11.93 6.88
CA GLU A 317 3.97 11.15 5.63
C GLU A 317 5.21 10.22 5.53
N CYS A 318 6.32 10.51 6.22
CA CYS A 318 7.53 9.67 6.19
C CYS A 318 8.29 9.76 7.51
N ASN A 319 8.43 8.64 8.22
CA ASN A 319 9.18 8.53 9.47
C ASN A 319 10.52 7.83 9.26
N ASN A 320 11.57 8.23 10.00
CA ASN A 320 12.81 7.47 10.01
C ASN A 320 12.56 6.05 10.51
N MET A 321 13.12 5.05 9.83
CA MET A 321 12.84 3.64 10.13
C MET A 321 14.13 2.88 10.40
N ARG A 322 14.01 1.84 11.22
CA ARG A 322 14.99 0.77 11.38
C ARG A 322 14.25 -0.52 11.19
N PHE A 323 14.83 -1.44 10.43
CA PHE A 323 14.24 -2.75 10.26
C PHE A 323 15.31 -3.79 10.02
N ARG A 324 15.13 -4.95 10.65
CA ARG A 324 15.89 -6.17 10.39
C ARG A 324 15.31 -6.88 9.17
N VAL A 325 16.16 -7.44 8.33
CA VAL A 325 15.80 -8.30 7.19
C VAL A 325 16.60 -9.59 7.23
N GLU A 326 15.97 -10.69 6.83
CA GLU A 326 16.57 -12.03 6.79
C GLU A 326 16.37 -12.70 5.43
N GLU A 327 16.94 -13.89 5.24
CA GLU A 327 16.92 -14.60 3.95
C GLU A 327 15.51 -14.77 3.37
N GLY A 328 15.30 -14.18 2.19
CA GLY A 328 14.03 -14.16 1.48
C GLY A 328 13.14 -12.97 1.80
N ASP A 329 13.48 -12.11 2.74
CA ASP A 329 12.75 -10.85 2.87
C ASP A 329 13.00 -9.94 1.67
N VAL A 330 12.02 -9.11 1.35
CA VAL A 330 12.15 -8.06 0.35
C VAL A 330 12.03 -6.72 1.02
N PHE A 331 12.92 -5.78 0.71
CA PHE A 331 12.81 -4.41 1.18
C PHE A 331 12.99 -3.40 0.06
N ALA A 332 12.31 -2.26 0.15
CA ALA A 332 12.37 -1.19 -0.82
C ALA A 332 12.91 0.09 -0.19
N VAL A 333 13.88 0.72 -0.86
CA VAL A 333 14.38 2.05 -0.50
C VAL A 333 14.14 3.01 -1.66
N PRO A 334 13.25 4.01 -1.48
CA PRO A 334 12.97 4.96 -2.53
C PRO A 334 14.16 5.88 -2.81
N ARG A 335 14.19 6.46 -4.03
CA ARG A 335 15.18 7.48 -4.37
C ARG A 335 15.16 8.64 -3.36
N PHE A 336 16.32 9.27 -3.18
CA PHE A 336 16.56 10.39 -2.25
C PHE A 336 16.32 10.11 -0.76
N HIS A 337 16.15 8.85 -0.35
CA HIS A 337 16.15 8.48 1.07
C HIS A 337 17.55 8.04 1.46
N PRO A 338 18.24 8.76 2.38
CA PRO A 338 19.49 8.28 2.93
C PRO A 338 19.28 6.98 3.68
N MET A 339 20.19 6.03 3.48
CA MET A 339 20.14 4.72 4.10
C MET A 339 21.53 4.21 4.46
N ALA A 340 21.56 3.27 5.40
CA ALA A 340 22.71 2.40 5.65
C ALA A 340 22.20 0.95 5.72
N GLN A 341 22.97 0.03 5.15
CA GLN A 341 22.70 -1.41 5.17
C GLN A 341 23.86 -2.06 5.91
N ILE A 342 23.57 -2.82 6.95
CA ILE A 342 24.55 -3.20 7.96
C ILE A 342 24.45 -4.69 8.21
N SER A 343 25.57 -5.39 8.09
CA SER A 343 25.71 -6.82 8.39
C SER A 343 25.90 -7.02 9.89
N PHE A 344 25.31 -8.08 10.44
CA PHE A 344 25.62 -8.56 11.78
C PHE A 344 27.02 -9.17 11.85
N ASN A 345 27.54 -9.37 13.06
CA ASN A 345 28.87 -9.98 13.27
C ASN A 345 28.88 -11.51 13.08
N ASN A 346 27.71 -12.14 12.88
CA ASN A 346 27.56 -13.59 12.84
C ASN A 346 27.67 -14.19 11.43
N GLU A 347 27.27 -13.45 10.40
CA GLU A 347 27.27 -13.90 9.01
C GLU A 347 27.35 -12.70 8.05
N SER A 348 27.78 -12.97 6.82
CA SER A 348 27.73 -12.00 5.72
C SER A 348 26.30 -11.73 5.25
N PHE A 349 25.95 -10.46 5.10
CA PHE A 349 24.68 -10.01 4.55
C PHE A 349 24.77 -9.85 3.02
N VAL A 350 24.14 -10.75 2.28
CA VAL A 350 24.15 -10.77 0.80
C VAL A 350 22.73 -10.57 0.26
N PHE A 351 22.57 -9.58 -0.60
CA PHE A 351 21.30 -9.30 -1.25
C PHE A 351 21.49 -8.92 -2.72
N MET A 352 20.51 -9.29 -3.54
CA MET A 352 20.34 -8.73 -4.88
C MET A 352 19.20 -7.73 -4.86
N GLY A 353 19.14 -6.79 -5.79
CA GLY A 353 17.96 -5.96 -5.95
C GLY A 353 17.66 -5.58 -7.39
N PHE A 354 16.40 -5.25 -7.64
CA PHE A 354 15.94 -4.58 -8.84
C PHE A 354 16.02 -3.07 -8.63
N SER A 355 16.61 -2.37 -9.58
CA SER A 355 16.69 -0.91 -9.59
C SER A 355 15.68 -0.36 -10.58
N THR A 356 14.90 0.64 -10.20
CA THR A 356 13.92 1.28 -11.09
C THR A 356 14.56 2.20 -12.15
N THR A 357 15.83 1.98 -12.46
CA THR A 357 16.53 2.60 -13.59
C THR A 357 17.43 1.59 -14.26
N THR A 358 17.53 1.69 -15.59
CA THR A 358 18.50 0.94 -16.38
C THR A 358 19.79 1.72 -16.62
N ARG A 359 19.90 2.93 -16.07
CA ARG A 359 21.08 3.81 -16.17
C ARG A 359 21.99 3.59 -14.96
N LYS A 360 23.21 4.13 -15.01
CA LYS A 360 24.09 4.11 -13.83
C LYS A 360 23.49 5.04 -12.77
N ASN A 361 23.09 4.48 -11.62
CA ASN A 361 22.40 5.22 -10.56
C ASN A 361 23.34 6.22 -9.83
N ASN A 362 24.63 5.89 -9.68
CA ASN A 362 25.63 6.69 -8.96
C ASN A 362 25.19 7.05 -7.52
N PRO A 363 25.14 6.07 -6.59
CA PRO A 363 24.84 6.34 -5.18
C PRO A 363 25.74 7.45 -4.61
N GLN A 364 25.16 8.35 -3.82
CA GLN A 364 25.87 9.46 -3.20
C GLN A 364 26.15 9.14 -1.73
N PHE A 365 27.40 8.87 -1.40
CA PHE A 365 27.82 8.52 -0.05
C PHE A 365 27.99 9.77 0.82
N LEU A 366 27.69 9.64 2.11
CA LEU A 366 27.82 10.68 3.14
C LEU A 366 29.09 10.52 3.98
N ALA A 367 29.69 9.33 4.00
CA ALA A 367 30.89 9.02 4.77
C ALA A 367 31.98 8.33 3.92
N GLY A 368 33.21 8.34 4.43
CA GLY A 368 34.38 7.77 3.78
C GLY A 368 34.98 8.62 2.65
N LYS A 369 36.00 8.08 1.98
CA LYS A 369 36.75 8.76 0.91
C LYS A 369 35.91 9.11 -0.33
N SER A 370 34.81 8.38 -0.55
CA SER A 370 33.87 8.63 -1.65
C SER A 370 32.67 9.49 -1.24
N SER A 371 32.70 10.09 -0.04
CA SER A 371 31.63 10.97 0.42
C SER A 371 31.51 12.22 -0.46
N VAL A 372 30.28 12.63 -0.77
CA VAL A 372 30.00 13.90 -1.45
C VAL A 372 30.55 15.09 -0.66
N PHE A 373 30.65 14.98 0.66
CA PHE A 373 31.20 16.03 1.51
C PHE A 373 32.69 16.26 1.26
N GLN A 374 33.43 15.27 0.73
CA GLN A 374 34.83 15.47 0.30
C GLN A 374 34.94 16.46 -0.89
N THR A 375 33.85 16.66 -1.63
CA THR A 375 33.83 17.55 -2.82
C THR A 375 33.42 18.98 -2.48
N LEU A 376 32.87 19.22 -1.29
CA LEU A 376 32.37 20.53 -0.87
C LEU A 376 33.45 21.33 -0.15
N ASP A 377 33.37 22.66 -0.23
CA ASP A 377 34.27 23.55 0.51
C ASP A 377 34.07 23.35 2.02
N LYS A 378 35.19 23.17 2.75
CA LYS A 378 35.18 22.87 4.19
C LYS A 378 34.55 23.99 5.01
N ARG A 379 34.65 25.25 4.58
CA ARG A 379 34.01 26.39 5.27
C ARG A 379 32.51 26.40 5.03
N VAL A 380 32.08 26.07 3.81
CA VAL A 380 30.65 25.92 3.48
C VAL A 380 30.03 24.79 4.29
N LEU A 381 30.72 23.64 4.41
CA LEU A 381 30.29 22.57 5.30
C LEU A 381 30.26 23.01 6.76
N ALA A 382 31.29 23.70 7.24
CA ALA A 382 31.33 24.22 8.61
C ALA A 382 30.12 25.14 8.90
N LEU A 383 29.79 26.05 7.97
CA LEU A 383 28.58 26.87 8.07
C LEU A 383 27.30 26.02 8.06
N SER A 384 27.23 24.98 7.23
CA SER A 384 26.06 24.09 7.13
C SER A 384 25.81 23.29 8.42
N PHE A 385 26.88 22.86 9.09
CA PHE A 385 26.81 22.19 10.39
C PHE A 385 26.76 23.17 11.57
N ASN A 386 26.75 24.48 11.32
CA ASN A 386 26.86 25.53 12.33
C ASN A 386 28.08 25.35 13.27
N VAL A 387 29.21 24.99 12.68
CA VAL A 387 30.50 24.81 13.36
C VAL A 387 31.43 25.95 12.99
N THR A 388 32.01 26.62 13.99
CA THR A 388 32.89 27.78 13.79
C THR A 388 34.29 27.40 13.29
N ASN A 389 34.77 26.20 13.65
CA ASN A 389 36.11 25.72 13.30
C ASN A 389 36.06 24.67 12.17
N SER A 390 36.45 25.07 10.95
CA SER A 390 36.51 24.18 9.78
C SER A 390 37.46 22.99 9.94
N THR A 391 38.42 23.05 10.88
CA THR A 391 39.31 21.92 11.17
C THR A 391 38.56 20.72 11.74
N VAL A 392 37.45 20.94 12.46
CA VAL A 392 36.59 19.85 12.96
C VAL A 392 35.96 19.10 11.80
N ILE A 393 35.50 19.82 10.77
CA ILE A 393 34.98 19.20 9.54
C ILE A 393 36.07 18.41 8.83
N ASP A 394 37.28 18.98 8.74
CA ASP A 394 38.42 18.30 8.12
C ASP A 394 38.80 17.01 8.85
N GLN A 395 38.80 17.04 10.18
CA GLN A 395 39.02 15.86 10.99
C GLN A 395 37.91 14.83 10.75
N LEU A 396 36.64 15.23 10.85
CA LEU A 396 35.49 14.34 10.64
C LEU A 396 35.54 13.63 9.28
N MET A 397 35.90 14.35 8.21
CA MET A 397 35.95 13.79 6.85
C MET A 397 37.14 12.87 6.61
N ASN A 398 38.26 13.04 7.31
CA ASN A 398 39.47 12.24 7.08
C ASN A 398 39.65 11.05 8.02
N GLN A 399 38.80 10.89 9.04
CA GLN A 399 38.91 9.76 9.99
C GLN A 399 38.55 8.41 9.39
N GLN A 400 37.69 8.37 8.37
CA GLN A 400 37.27 7.12 7.74
C GLN A 400 38.10 6.87 6.47
N PRO A 401 39.13 5.98 6.51
CA PRO A 401 40.03 5.75 5.38
C PRO A 401 39.41 4.91 4.26
N GLU A 402 38.28 4.26 4.51
CA GLU A 402 37.60 3.40 3.54
C GLU A 402 36.58 4.19 2.69
N SER A 403 36.01 3.53 1.69
CA SER A 403 35.04 4.11 0.76
C SER A 403 33.92 3.12 0.50
N VAL A 404 32.69 3.60 0.32
CA VAL A 404 31.50 2.81 -0.09
C VAL A 404 31.09 1.75 0.95
N ILE A 405 31.88 0.70 1.15
CA ILE A 405 31.65 -0.36 2.15
C ILE A 405 32.68 -0.19 3.28
N LEU A 406 32.21 -0.05 4.51
CA LEU A 406 33.00 0.33 5.68
C LEU A 406 32.95 -0.77 6.73
N GLU A 407 34.00 -0.92 7.52
CA GLU A 407 33.97 -1.72 8.75
C GLU A 407 33.01 -1.08 9.77
N CYS A 408 32.14 -1.89 10.38
CA CYS A 408 31.15 -1.44 11.37
C CYS A 408 30.79 -2.58 12.35
N CYS A 409 31.79 -3.06 13.08
CA CYS A 409 31.60 -4.10 14.09
C CYS A 409 30.58 -3.67 15.15
N ASN A 410 29.59 -4.52 15.44
CA ASN A 410 28.50 -4.29 16.39
C ASN A 410 27.45 -3.23 15.98
N CYS A 411 27.54 -2.63 14.79
CA CYS A 411 26.60 -1.59 14.38
C CYS A 411 25.19 -2.13 14.14
N ALA A 412 25.07 -3.35 13.61
CA ALA A 412 23.76 -3.98 13.40
C ALA A 412 23.12 -4.34 14.74
N GLU A 413 23.89 -4.87 15.69
CA GLU A 413 23.46 -5.20 17.03
C GLU A 413 22.97 -3.97 17.80
N GLU A 414 23.70 -2.85 17.66
CA GLU A 414 23.29 -1.56 18.23
C GLU A 414 22.00 -1.03 17.59
N GLU A 415 21.89 -1.05 16.25
CA GLU A 415 20.68 -0.63 15.54
C GLU A 415 19.47 -1.52 15.88
N GLN A 416 19.68 -2.82 16.11
CA GLN A 416 18.65 -3.73 16.58
C GLN A 416 18.20 -3.36 18.00
N ARG A 417 19.14 -3.10 18.93
CA ARG A 417 18.79 -2.71 20.30
C ARG A 417 17.98 -1.41 20.31
N LEU A 418 18.40 -0.40 19.54
CA LEU A 418 17.68 0.86 19.41
C LEU A 418 16.28 0.66 18.82
N MET A 419 16.12 -0.23 17.85
CA MET A 419 14.82 -0.59 17.29
C MET A 419 13.91 -1.23 18.34
N GLU A 420 14.42 -2.20 19.11
CA GLU A 420 13.68 -2.87 20.18
C GLU A 420 13.28 -1.89 21.30
N GLU A 421 14.15 -0.95 21.67
CA GLU A 421 13.85 0.13 22.61
C GLU A 421 12.76 1.08 22.09
N GLU A 422 12.83 1.48 20.81
CA GLU A 422 11.81 2.32 20.17
C GLU A 422 10.44 1.61 20.11
N GLU A 423 10.41 0.30 19.85
CA GLU A 423 9.18 -0.50 19.86
C GLU A 423 8.61 -0.69 21.27
N ALA A 424 9.47 -0.98 22.26
CA ALA A 424 9.05 -1.13 23.65
C ALA A 424 8.39 0.16 24.17
N LYS A 425 9.02 1.31 23.90
CA LYS A 425 8.46 2.62 24.27
C LYS A 425 7.10 2.88 23.63
N LYS A 426 6.93 2.56 22.34
CA LYS A 426 5.63 2.71 21.66
C LYS A 426 4.55 1.84 22.30
N ARG A 427 4.87 0.61 22.68
CA ARG A 427 3.93 -0.31 23.36
C ARG A 427 3.56 0.20 24.76
N GLU A 428 4.49 0.82 25.47
CA GLU A 428 4.21 1.47 26.76
C GLU A 428 3.29 2.69 26.58
N GLU A 429 3.60 3.58 25.63
CA GLU A 429 2.75 4.74 25.31
C GLU A 429 1.34 4.34 24.85
N GLU A 430 1.20 3.23 24.12
CA GLU A 430 -0.09 2.68 23.70
C GLU A 430 -0.90 2.14 24.90
N LYS A 431 -0.26 1.39 25.80
CA LYS A 431 -0.90 0.92 27.03
C LYS A 431 -1.35 2.06 27.93
N GLU A 432 -0.52 3.09 28.10
CA GLU A 432 -0.90 4.28 28.89
C GLU A 432 -2.13 4.99 28.29
N ARG A 433 -2.24 5.04 26.96
CA ARG A 433 -3.43 5.59 26.27
C ARG A 433 -4.66 4.72 26.47
N GLU A 434 -4.51 3.40 26.35
CA GLU A 434 -5.61 2.45 26.61
C GLU A 434 -6.10 2.54 28.06
N GLU A 435 -5.19 2.66 29.03
CA GLU A 435 -5.52 2.85 30.45
C GLU A 435 -6.19 4.21 30.72
N GLU A 436 -5.72 5.28 30.07
CA GLU A 436 -6.37 6.60 30.16
C GLU A 436 -7.78 6.59 29.56
N GLU A 437 -7.97 5.94 28.40
CA GLU A 437 -9.28 5.77 27.78
C GLU A 437 -10.22 4.92 28.64
N ALA A 438 -9.72 3.83 29.24
CA ALA A 438 -10.50 2.99 30.14
C ALA A 438 -10.96 3.79 31.37
N ARG A 439 -10.06 4.56 32.00
CA ARG A 439 -10.40 5.42 33.14
C ARG A 439 -11.46 6.47 32.78
N LYS A 440 -11.37 7.07 31.59
CA LYS A 440 -12.40 8.02 31.12
C LYS A 440 -13.76 7.35 30.94
N ARG A 441 -13.80 6.12 30.42
CA ARG A 441 -15.04 5.36 30.27
C ARG A 441 -15.65 5.00 31.63
N GLU A 442 -14.83 4.57 32.60
CA GLU A 442 -15.28 4.30 33.96
C GLU A 442 -15.81 5.57 34.66
N GLU A 443 -15.15 6.72 34.49
CA GLU A 443 -15.64 7.99 35.05
C GLU A 443 -16.95 8.45 34.40
N GLU A 444 -17.11 8.24 33.10
CA GLU A 444 -18.37 8.55 32.39
C GLU A 444 -19.51 7.62 32.82
N GLU A 445 -19.23 6.32 33.01
CA GLU A 445 -20.19 5.34 33.51
C GLU A 445 -20.62 5.67 34.95
N ALA A 446 -19.67 6.01 35.84
CA ALA A 446 -19.97 6.41 37.22
C ALA A 446 -20.84 7.70 37.27
N LYS A 447 -20.60 8.67 36.39
CA LYS A 447 -21.44 9.88 36.29
C LYS A 447 -22.87 9.55 35.84
N ARG A 448 -23.04 8.61 34.90
CA ARG A 448 -24.36 8.14 34.45
C ARG A 448 -25.09 7.41 35.57
N GLU A 449 -24.40 6.54 36.31
CA GLU A 449 -24.98 5.87 37.48
C GLU A 449 -25.39 6.86 38.58
N GLU A 450 -24.59 7.89 38.83
CA GLU A 450 -24.93 8.95 39.80
C GLU A 450 -26.14 9.78 39.34
N GLU A 451 -26.22 10.11 38.05
CA GLU A 451 -27.37 10.83 37.46
C GLU A 451 -28.66 10.00 37.54
N GLU A 452 -28.61 8.72 37.17
CA GLU A 452 -29.74 7.79 37.32
C GLU A 452 -30.17 7.61 38.78
N ALA A 453 -29.23 7.59 39.72
CA ALA A 453 -29.54 7.50 41.15
C ALA A 453 -30.26 8.76 41.64
N ARG A 454 -29.79 9.96 41.24
CA ARG A 454 -30.44 11.24 41.56
C ARG A 454 -31.82 11.36 40.94
N GLU A 455 -32.03 10.83 39.74
CA GLU A 455 -33.35 10.81 39.10
C GLU A 455 -34.33 9.91 39.87
N LYS A 456 -33.88 8.72 40.29
CA LYS A 456 -34.69 7.81 41.14
C LYS A 456 -35.04 8.45 42.48
N GLU A 457 -34.10 9.12 43.13
CA GLU A 457 -34.35 9.81 44.41
C GLU A 457 -35.39 10.94 44.24
N ARG A 458 -35.33 11.70 43.14
CA ARG A 458 -36.35 12.72 42.82
C ARG A 458 -37.73 12.10 42.56
N GLU A 459 -37.80 10.98 41.85
CA GLU A 459 -39.06 10.27 41.63
C GLU A 459 -39.66 9.72 42.95
N GLU A 460 -38.81 9.26 43.88
CA GLU A 460 -39.25 8.83 45.21
C GLU A 460 -39.77 10.00 46.05
N GLU A 461 -39.05 11.14 46.10
CA GLU A 461 -39.51 12.35 46.78
C GLU A 461 -40.84 12.88 46.21
N GLU A 462 -41.02 12.82 44.87
CA GLU A 462 -42.26 13.25 44.23
C GLU A 462 -43.44 12.33 44.62
N LYS A 463 -43.21 11.00 44.67
CA LYS A 463 -44.21 10.04 45.15
C LYS A 463 -44.59 10.28 46.62
N GLU A 464 -43.61 10.52 47.49
CA GLU A 464 -43.88 10.84 48.90
C GLU A 464 -44.72 12.11 49.04
N ARG A 465 -44.38 13.18 48.30
CA ARG A 465 -45.17 14.43 48.29
C ARG A 465 -46.59 14.21 47.77
N GLU A 466 -46.77 13.38 46.75
CA GLU A 466 -48.11 13.03 46.26
C GLU A 466 -48.92 12.25 47.30
N GLU A 467 -48.31 11.30 48.01
CA GLU A 467 -48.96 10.56 49.09
C GLU A 467 -49.33 11.46 50.26
N GLU A 468 -48.42 12.33 50.71
CA GLU A 468 -48.71 13.33 51.75
C GLU A 468 -49.85 14.27 51.33
N ALA A 469 -49.87 14.73 50.08
CA ALA A 469 -50.94 15.57 49.57
C ALA A 469 -52.30 14.83 49.51
N LYS A 470 -52.31 13.54 49.18
CA LYS A 470 -53.51 12.69 49.25
C LYS A 470 -54.00 12.53 50.68
N TRP A 471 -53.09 12.25 51.61
CA TRP A 471 -53.42 12.15 53.04
C TRP A 471 -53.96 13.46 53.60
N GLY A 472 -53.32 14.59 53.28
CA GLY A 472 -53.78 15.93 53.68
C GLY A 472 -55.17 16.27 53.14
N LYS A 473 -55.47 15.90 51.89
CA LYS A 473 -56.83 16.06 51.32
C LYS A 473 -57.86 15.16 52.01
N GLU A 474 -57.49 13.93 52.36
CA GLU A 474 -58.39 13.02 53.07
C GLU A 474 -58.68 13.49 54.51
N GLU A 475 -57.66 13.99 55.22
CA GLU A 475 -57.82 14.64 56.52
C GLU A 475 -58.73 15.87 56.44
N ALA A 476 -58.52 16.74 55.45
CA ALA A 476 -59.34 17.93 55.25
C ALA A 476 -60.81 17.55 54.99
N ARG A 477 -61.06 16.53 54.17
CA ARG A 477 -62.40 16.02 53.91
C ARG A 477 -63.08 15.48 55.17
N LYS A 478 -62.36 14.75 56.02
CA LYS A 478 -62.90 14.27 57.30
C LYS A 478 -63.29 15.42 58.23
N ARG A 479 -62.47 16.47 58.28
CA ARG A 479 -62.77 17.69 59.05
C ARG A 479 -63.98 18.44 58.49
N GLU A 480 -64.09 18.55 57.17
CA GLU A 480 -65.27 19.15 56.52
C GLU A 480 -66.55 18.34 56.75
N GLU A 481 -66.49 17.00 56.75
CA GLU A 481 -67.64 16.13 57.08
C GLU A 481 -68.05 16.28 58.56
N GLU A 482 -67.09 16.36 59.50
CA GLU A 482 -67.39 16.64 60.90
C GLU A 482 -67.96 18.04 61.13
N GLU A 483 -67.42 19.07 60.47
CA GLU A 483 -67.96 20.43 60.53
C GLU A 483 -69.32 20.53 59.85
N GLY A 484 -69.52 19.84 58.73
CA GLY A 484 -70.79 19.74 58.01
C GLY A 484 -71.87 19.09 58.86
N GLY A 485 -71.55 17.99 59.56
CA GLY A 485 -72.46 17.35 60.51
C GLY A 485 -72.86 18.27 61.66
N LYS A 486 -71.90 19.04 62.22
CA LYS A 486 -72.20 20.03 63.27
C LYS A 486 -73.05 21.19 62.75
N ARG A 487 -72.81 21.65 61.51
CA ARG A 487 -73.59 22.72 60.87
C ARG A 487 -75.00 22.28 60.49
N GLU A 488 -75.21 21.05 60.03
CA GLU A 488 -76.55 20.51 59.75
C GLU A 488 -77.38 20.33 61.03
N GLU A 489 -76.75 19.89 62.13
CA GLU A 489 -77.41 19.81 63.44
C GLU A 489 -77.80 21.20 63.97
N GLU A 490 -76.93 22.19 63.77
CA GLU A 490 -77.21 23.57 64.17
C GLU A 490 -78.26 24.26 63.27
N GLU A 491 -78.26 24.00 61.96
CA GLU A 491 -79.26 24.55 61.02
C GLU A 491 -80.64 23.91 61.16
N ALA A 492 -80.73 22.62 61.45
CA ALA A 492 -82.02 21.97 61.73
C ALA A 492 -82.70 22.58 62.97
N ARG A 493 -81.89 22.98 63.97
CA ARG A 493 -82.37 23.69 65.16
C ARG A 493 -82.81 25.11 64.85
N LYS A 494 -82.07 25.84 63.99
CA LYS A 494 -82.38 27.22 63.58
C LYS A 494 -83.60 27.32 62.65
N ARG A 495 -83.81 26.38 61.71
CA ARG A 495 -85.00 26.38 60.83
C ARG A 495 -86.32 26.16 61.58
N GLY A 496 -86.30 25.46 62.71
CA GLY A 496 -87.45 25.34 63.61
C GLY A 496 -87.76 26.63 64.40
N GLU A 497 -86.74 27.46 64.65
CA GLU A 497 -86.87 28.71 65.42
C GLU A 497 -87.17 29.94 64.52
N GLU A 498 -86.71 29.96 63.26
CA GLU A 498 -86.89 31.09 62.32
C GLU A 498 -88.30 31.20 61.69
N GLU A 499 -89.04 30.10 61.52
CA GLU A 499 -90.42 30.15 61.01
C GLU A 499 -91.39 30.80 62.02
N ALA A 500 -91.06 30.76 63.32
CA ALA A 500 -91.79 31.45 64.38
C ALA A 500 -91.32 32.91 64.58
N ALA A 501 -90.07 33.23 64.25
CA ALA A 501 -89.47 34.55 64.44
C ALA A 501 -89.88 35.57 63.36
N ARG A 502 -90.17 35.11 62.12
CA ARG A 502 -90.61 35.97 61.00
C ARG A 502 -91.99 36.64 61.18
N LYS A 503 -92.72 36.33 62.26
CA LYS A 503 -93.95 37.02 62.69
C LYS A 503 -93.75 38.01 63.85
N ARG A 504 -92.56 38.09 64.44
CA ARG A 504 -92.22 39.02 65.54
C ARG A 504 -91.19 40.09 65.15
N GLU A 505 -90.69 40.03 63.91
CA GLU A 505 -89.75 40.96 63.30
C GLU A 505 -90.38 42.33 62.94
N GLU A 506 -91.71 42.46 63.07
CA GLU A 506 -92.42 43.74 62.98
C GLU A 506 -92.45 44.52 64.32
N GLU A 507 -91.97 43.95 65.45
CA GLU A 507 -91.98 44.61 66.78
C GLU A 507 -90.60 45.01 67.34
N ARG A 508 -89.47 44.63 66.72
CA ARG A 508 -88.12 44.89 67.25
C ARG A 508 -87.32 45.97 66.52
N GLU A 509 -87.99 46.88 65.82
CA GLU A 509 -87.35 48.12 65.37
C GLU A 509 -87.15 49.15 66.50
N LYS A 510 -87.40 48.84 67.79
CA LYS A 510 -87.35 49.84 68.88
C LYS A 510 -86.50 49.53 70.12
N GLU A 511 -85.76 48.43 70.18
CA GLU A 511 -84.91 48.12 71.34
C GLU A 511 -83.48 47.76 70.88
N ALA A 512 -82.46 48.09 71.67
CA ALA A 512 -81.04 47.81 71.41
C ALA A 512 -80.28 48.72 70.42
N LYS A 513 -80.73 49.97 70.30
CA LYS A 513 -79.81 51.13 70.23
C LYS A 513 -79.04 51.35 71.56
N ARG A 514 -78.76 50.28 72.33
CA ARG A 514 -78.17 50.30 73.68
C ARG A 514 -77.02 49.31 73.92
N GLU A 515 -76.56 48.57 72.89
CA GLU A 515 -75.18 48.05 72.87
C GLU A 515 -74.28 48.97 72.04
N LYS A 516 -74.47 50.25 72.31
CA LYS A 516 -73.37 51.19 72.38
C LYS A 516 -72.24 50.57 73.23
N GLU A 517 -71.01 50.78 72.76
CA GLU A 517 -69.94 51.32 73.60
C GLU A 517 -69.05 50.35 74.40
N GLU A 518 -69.17 49.01 74.27
CA GLU A 518 -68.18 48.08 74.89
C GLU A 518 -67.20 47.38 73.92
N ALA A 519 -67.46 47.30 72.62
CA ALA A 519 -66.47 46.77 71.66
C ALA A 519 -65.52 47.86 71.11
N ARG A 520 -65.53 49.05 71.71
CA ARG A 520 -64.60 50.16 71.41
C ARG A 520 -63.34 50.14 72.30
N LYS A 521 -62.88 49.00 72.85
CA LYS A 521 -61.68 49.02 73.73
C LYS A 521 -60.75 47.80 73.75
N ARG A 522 -60.87 46.82 72.84
CA ARG A 522 -59.97 45.62 72.88
C ARG A 522 -59.40 45.07 71.57
N GLU A 523 -59.60 45.70 70.42
CA GLU A 523 -58.84 45.32 69.21
C GLU A 523 -58.02 46.48 68.61
N GLU A 524 -57.78 47.52 69.42
CA GLU A 524 -56.76 48.53 69.18
C GLU A 524 -55.37 48.13 69.74
N GLU A 525 -55.18 46.87 70.20
CA GLU A 525 -53.92 46.41 70.80
C GLU A 525 -53.24 45.18 70.13
N GLU A 526 -53.82 44.58 69.09
CA GLU A 526 -53.14 43.49 68.33
C GLU A 526 -52.83 43.82 66.85
N GLY A 527 -53.06 45.06 66.41
CA GLY A 527 -52.69 45.52 65.05
C GLY A 527 -51.21 45.91 64.88
N GLY A 528 -50.53 46.33 65.95
CA GLY A 528 -49.22 47.00 65.84
C GLY A 528 -47.98 46.11 65.69
N LYS A 529 -48.05 44.78 65.92
CA LYS A 529 -46.87 43.89 65.86
C LYS A 529 -46.74 43.05 64.59
N ARG A 530 -47.71 43.13 63.66
CA ARG A 530 -47.63 42.46 62.34
C ARG A 530 -47.09 43.35 61.23
N GLU A 531 -47.34 44.66 61.26
CA GLU A 531 -46.86 45.56 60.19
C GLU A 531 -45.34 45.84 60.21
N GLU A 532 -44.69 45.91 61.38
CA GLU A 532 -43.25 46.23 61.45
C GLU A 532 -42.34 45.06 61.01
N LYS A 533 -42.79 43.80 61.17
CA LYS A 533 -42.03 42.60 60.78
C LYS A 533 -42.15 42.30 59.28
N GLU A 534 -43.25 42.71 58.66
CA GLU A 534 -43.50 42.50 57.23
C GLU A 534 -42.81 43.57 56.36
N VAL A 535 -42.71 44.81 56.84
CA VAL A 535 -41.96 45.88 56.16
C VAL A 535 -40.46 45.58 56.14
N ARG A 536 -39.88 45.09 57.25
CA ARG A 536 -38.43 44.81 57.31
C ARG A 536 -37.99 43.63 56.43
N ARG A 537 -38.85 42.61 56.24
CA ARG A 537 -38.59 41.51 55.30
C ARG A 537 -38.66 41.98 53.85
N ARG A 538 -39.67 42.80 53.50
CA ARG A 538 -39.80 43.35 52.14
C ARG A 538 -38.66 44.30 51.76
N GLU A 539 -38.07 45.02 52.72
CA GLU A 539 -36.89 45.87 52.46
C GLU A 539 -35.58 45.07 52.32
N GLU A 540 -35.41 43.96 53.04
CA GLU A 540 -34.25 43.06 52.90
C GLU A 540 -34.32 42.25 51.60
N ASP A 541 -35.50 41.71 51.24
CA ASP A 541 -35.72 40.96 50.00
C ASP A 541 -35.56 41.89 48.77
N ALA A 542 -36.09 43.11 48.83
CA ALA A 542 -35.94 44.09 47.73
C ALA A 542 -34.48 44.54 47.54
N LYS A 543 -33.65 44.59 48.59
CA LYS A 543 -32.21 44.88 48.46
C LYS A 543 -31.45 43.72 47.86
N TRP A 544 -31.81 42.49 48.23
CA TRP A 544 -31.16 41.29 47.70
C TRP A 544 -31.48 41.09 46.22
N GLU A 545 -32.74 41.26 45.79
CA GLU A 545 -33.14 41.23 44.38
C GLU A 545 -32.46 42.33 43.54
N GLN A 546 -32.28 43.53 44.11
CA GLN A 546 -31.59 44.63 43.41
C GLN A 546 -30.09 44.38 43.27
N GLU A 547 -29.46 43.70 44.24
CA GLU A 547 -28.03 43.35 44.18
C GLU A 547 -27.77 42.15 43.27
N GLU A 548 -28.64 41.13 43.28
CA GLU A 548 -28.54 39.98 42.38
C GLU A 548 -28.81 40.39 40.93
N GLY A 549 -29.86 41.18 40.67
CA GLY A 549 -30.14 41.73 39.34
C GLY A 549 -28.98 42.56 38.79
N ARG A 550 -28.26 43.30 39.64
CA ARG A 550 -27.07 44.06 39.23
C ARG A 550 -25.88 43.16 38.93
N ARG A 551 -25.70 42.05 39.65
CA ARG A 551 -24.64 41.06 39.36
C ARG A 551 -24.92 40.30 38.07
N GLU A 552 -26.17 39.88 37.85
CA GLU A 552 -26.56 39.23 36.60
C GLU A 552 -26.39 40.16 35.40
N GLU A 553 -26.74 41.44 35.53
CA GLU A 553 -26.55 42.44 34.47
C GLU A 553 -25.06 42.70 34.20
N GLU A 554 -24.21 42.73 35.23
CA GLU A 554 -22.75 42.83 35.08
C GLU A 554 -22.14 41.60 34.42
N GLU A 555 -22.58 40.39 34.78
CA GLU A 555 -22.13 39.14 34.12
C GLU A 555 -22.61 39.05 32.67
N ARG A 556 -23.86 39.45 32.38
CA ARG A 556 -24.38 39.50 31.01
C ARG A 556 -23.58 40.50 30.17
N ARG A 557 -23.21 41.65 30.76
CA ARG A 557 -22.42 42.67 30.08
C ARG A 557 -20.99 42.19 29.83
N ARG A 558 -20.34 41.52 30.79
CA ARG A 558 -19.01 40.91 30.62
C ARG A 558 -19.02 39.84 29.54
N ARG A 559 -20.00 38.93 29.56
CA ARG A 559 -20.14 37.87 28.56
C ARG A 559 -20.39 38.45 27.17
N TRP A 560 -21.20 39.52 27.07
CA TRP A 560 -21.43 40.23 25.81
C TRP A 560 -20.19 40.98 25.30
N GLU A 561 -19.40 41.59 26.19
CA GLU A 561 -18.13 42.25 25.83
C GLU A 561 -17.07 41.22 25.38
N GLU A 562 -16.94 40.09 26.07
CA GLU A 562 -16.05 38.98 25.68
C GLU A 562 -16.44 38.40 24.32
N GLU A 563 -17.73 38.11 24.09
CA GLU A 563 -18.21 37.58 22.82
C GLU A 563 -18.06 38.60 21.67
N ARG A 564 -18.15 39.90 21.97
CA ARG A 564 -17.92 40.97 21.00
C ARG A 564 -16.43 41.14 20.68
N GLU A 565 -15.54 40.99 21.66
CA GLU A 565 -14.09 40.98 21.46
C GLU A 565 -13.63 39.75 20.69
N GLU A 566 -14.20 38.58 20.97
CA GLU A 566 -13.92 37.34 20.26
C GLU A 566 -14.34 37.45 18.78
N LYS A 567 -15.57 37.89 18.52
CA LYS A 567 -16.06 38.16 17.15
C LYS A 567 -15.24 39.24 16.43
N ALA A 568 -14.73 40.24 17.15
CA ALA A 568 -13.85 41.26 16.60
C ALA A 568 -12.44 40.73 16.27
N ARG A 569 -11.95 39.71 17.00
CA ARG A 569 -10.67 39.03 16.72
C ARG A 569 -10.78 38.03 15.58
N GLU A 570 -11.89 37.31 15.48
CA GLU A 570 -12.11 36.31 14.42
C GLU A 570 -12.33 36.93 13.03
N LYS A 571 -13.07 38.05 12.96
CA LYS A 571 -13.42 38.68 11.69
C LYS A 571 -12.22 39.00 10.78
N PRO A 572 -11.14 39.67 11.23
CA PRO A 572 -9.97 39.91 10.40
C PRO A 572 -9.19 38.62 10.06
N MET A 573 -9.20 37.62 10.94
CA MET A 573 -8.57 36.32 10.68
C MET A 573 -9.31 35.54 9.59
N ARG A 574 -10.64 35.57 9.61
CA ARG A 574 -11.50 34.94 8.60
C ARG A 574 -11.37 35.65 7.25
N GLU A 575 -11.40 36.98 7.23
CA GLU A 575 -11.18 37.76 6.01
C GLU A 575 -9.78 37.54 5.42
N LYS A 576 -8.75 37.36 6.26
CA LYS A 576 -7.39 37.01 5.83
C LYS A 576 -7.34 35.61 5.20
N ARG A 577 -7.94 34.60 5.84
CA ARG A 577 -8.02 33.23 5.30
C ARG A 577 -8.77 33.17 3.97
N GLU A 578 -9.86 33.93 3.82
CA GLU A 578 -10.61 34.01 2.57
C GLU A 578 -9.82 34.70 1.44
N ARG A 579 -8.98 35.70 1.77
CA ARG A 579 -8.07 36.32 0.79
C ARG A 579 -6.96 35.37 0.37
N GLU A 580 -6.31 34.71 1.33
CA GLU A 580 -5.25 33.73 1.06
C GLU A 580 -5.79 32.56 0.20
N HIS A 581 -6.99 32.06 0.51
CA HIS A 581 -7.62 31.01 -0.29
C HIS A 581 -7.95 31.47 -1.72
N LYS A 582 -8.44 32.72 -1.89
CA LYS A 582 -8.71 33.27 -3.24
C LYS A 582 -7.42 33.50 -4.03
N GLU A 583 -6.37 33.99 -3.39
CA GLU A 583 -5.05 34.16 -4.01
C GLU A 583 -4.47 32.80 -4.43
N GLU A 584 -4.56 31.78 -3.57
CA GLU A 584 -4.10 30.42 -3.87
C GLU A 584 -4.90 29.79 -5.03
N GLU A 585 -6.23 29.96 -5.07
CA GLU A 585 -7.04 29.50 -6.19
C GLU A 585 -6.67 30.20 -7.51
N THR A 586 -6.46 31.53 -7.47
CA THR A 586 -6.04 32.27 -8.67
C THR A 586 -4.66 31.84 -9.14
N TRP A 587 -3.72 31.63 -8.21
CA TRP A 587 -2.38 31.14 -8.50
C TRP A 587 -2.41 29.74 -9.11
N ARG A 588 -3.21 28.82 -8.53
CA ARG A 588 -3.40 27.47 -9.09
C ARG A 588 -3.97 27.52 -10.51
N ARG A 589 -4.98 28.34 -10.77
CA ARG A 589 -5.56 28.49 -12.13
C ARG A 589 -4.56 29.03 -13.14
N GLU A 590 -3.79 30.05 -12.76
CA GLU A 590 -2.78 30.64 -13.64
C GLU A 590 -1.61 29.68 -13.89
N HIS A 591 -1.18 28.94 -12.87
CA HIS A 591 -0.12 27.95 -12.95
C HIS A 591 -0.53 26.75 -13.82
N THR A 592 -1.76 26.24 -13.66
CA THR A 592 -2.30 25.18 -14.53
C THR A 592 -2.38 25.64 -15.98
N ARG A 593 -2.88 26.86 -16.23
CA ARG A 593 -2.92 27.43 -17.59
C ARG A 593 -1.52 27.56 -18.22
N LYS A 594 -0.52 28.02 -17.46
CA LYS A 594 0.87 28.10 -17.94
C LYS A 594 1.44 26.72 -18.30
N ARG A 595 1.19 25.70 -17.48
CA ARG A 595 1.61 24.32 -17.77
C ARG A 595 0.92 23.74 -19.00
N GLU A 596 -0.36 24.04 -19.21
CA GLU A 596 -1.09 23.62 -20.42
C GLU A 596 -0.59 24.32 -21.68
N GLU A 597 -0.27 25.62 -21.60
CA GLU A 597 0.33 26.37 -22.71
C GLU A 597 1.76 25.88 -23.03
N GLU A 598 2.54 25.53 -22.01
CA GLU A 598 3.88 24.97 -22.16
C GLU A 598 3.84 23.56 -22.77
N ALA A 599 2.94 22.70 -22.29
CA ALA A 599 2.73 21.36 -22.86
C ALA A 599 2.29 21.42 -24.33
N LYS A 600 1.43 22.39 -24.70
CA LYS A 600 1.04 22.59 -26.11
C LYS A 600 2.22 23.03 -26.98
N ARG A 601 3.10 23.90 -26.47
CA ARG A 601 4.31 24.33 -27.19
C ARG A 601 5.29 23.18 -27.38
N GLU A 602 5.51 22.37 -26.34
CA GLU A 602 6.37 21.19 -26.42
C GLU A 602 5.82 20.16 -27.43
N GLN A 603 4.49 19.97 -27.46
CA GLN A 603 3.85 19.05 -28.40
C GLN A 603 3.93 19.55 -29.85
N GLU A 604 3.80 20.85 -30.08
CA GLU A 604 3.96 21.46 -31.41
C GLU A 604 5.42 21.41 -31.88
N GLU A 605 6.38 21.64 -30.99
CA GLU A 605 7.81 21.53 -31.30
C GLU A 605 8.23 20.08 -31.58
N ALA A 606 7.70 19.12 -30.82
CA ALA A 606 7.90 17.69 -31.09
C ALA A 606 7.35 17.30 -32.47
N ARG A 607 6.16 17.80 -32.84
CA ARG A 607 5.57 17.53 -34.16
C ARG A 607 6.39 18.12 -35.31
N ARG A 608 6.92 19.33 -35.15
CA ARG A 608 7.84 19.93 -36.14
C ARG A 608 9.13 19.13 -36.30
N LYS A 609 9.74 18.71 -35.18
CA LYS A 609 10.95 17.87 -35.21
C LYS A 609 10.71 16.51 -35.88
N GLU A 610 9.52 15.94 -35.70
CA GLU A 610 9.15 14.68 -36.36
C GLU A 610 8.89 14.86 -37.87
N GLU A 611 8.24 15.95 -38.28
CA GLU A 611 8.06 16.31 -39.69
C GLU A 611 9.42 16.57 -40.39
N GLU A 612 10.34 17.29 -39.75
CA GLU A 612 11.70 17.50 -40.27
C GLU A 612 12.47 16.18 -40.39
N ARG A 613 12.36 15.28 -39.40
CA ARG A 613 12.98 13.95 -39.47
C ARG A 613 12.41 13.10 -40.59
N ARG A 614 11.09 13.11 -40.79
CA ARG A 614 10.45 12.41 -41.91
C ARG A 614 10.92 12.96 -43.26
N GLY A 615 11.03 14.28 -43.40
CA GLY A 615 11.53 14.91 -44.61
C GLY A 615 13.00 14.60 -44.93
N GLN A 616 13.81 14.29 -43.92
CA GLN A 616 15.21 13.86 -44.09
C GLN A 616 15.37 12.35 -44.34
N GLU A 617 14.51 11.51 -43.74
CA GLU A 617 14.58 10.05 -43.90
C GLU A 617 14.02 9.58 -45.27
N GLU A 618 13.13 10.35 -45.91
CA GLU A 618 12.48 9.95 -47.17
C GLU A 618 13.43 9.87 -48.38
N PRO A 619 14.33 10.84 -48.62
CA PRO A 619 15.33 10.74 -49.68
C PRO A 619 16.30 9.59 -49.46
N GLU A 620 16.79 9.38 -48.23
CA GLU A 620 17.71 8.29 -47.90
C GLU A 620 17.09 6.91 -48.15
N ARG A 621 15.82 6.71 -47.78
CA ARG A 621 15.10 5.45 -48.06
C ARG A 621 14.94 5.20 -49.55
N GLU A 622 14.75 6.25 -50.36
CA GLU A 622 14.64 6.11 -51.81
C GLU A 622 16.00 5.74 -52.45
N THR A 623 17.10 6.31 -51.97
CA THR A 623 18.46 5.94 -52.41
C THR A 623 18.78 4.49 -52.05
N THR A 624 18.54 4.08 -50.80
CA THR A 624 18.78 2.70 -50.36
C THR A 624 17.92 1.69 -51.12
N ARG A 625 16.69 2.06 -51.50
CA ARG A 625 15.82 1.21 -52.33
C ARG A 625 16.38 1.05 -53.75
N LYS A 626 16.86 2.13 -54.37
CA LYS A 626 17.49 2.08 -55.71
C LYS A 626 18.78 1.25 -55.70
N GLU A 627 19.59 1.35 -54.65
CA GLU A 627 20.80 0.53 -54.48
C GLU A 627 20.47 -0.97 -54.34
N ARG A 628 19.44 -1.31 -53.56
CA ARG A 628 18.98 -2.71 -53.44
C ARG A 628 18.43 -3.27 -54.76
N GLU A 629 17.71 -2.47 -55.54
CA GLU A 629 17.22 -2.89 -56.86
C GLU A 629 18.37 -3.14 -57.85
N VAL A 630 19.49 -2.42 -57.72
CA VAL A 630 20.71 -2.64 -58.52
C VAL A 630 21.44 -3.90 -58.07
N GLU A 631 21.61 -4.12 -56.77
CA GLU A 631 22.19 -5.37 -56.24
C GLU A 631 21.36 -6.60 -56.61
N GLU A 632 20.04 -6.51 -56.52
CA GLU A 632 19.16 -7.64 -56.87
C GLU A 632 19.27 -8.00 -58.36
N LYS A 633 19.40 -7.01 -59.24
CA LYS A 633 19.66 -7.25 -60.67
C LYS A 633 21.00 -7.92 -60.91
N LYS A 634 22.05 -7.50 -60.19
CA LYS A 634 23.38 -8.11 -60.27
C LYS A 634 23.35 -9.57 -59.82
N TRP A 635 22.71 -9.85 -58.68
CA TRP A 635 22.52 -11.21 -58.17
C TRP A 635 21.75 -12.12 -59.14
N ARG A 636 20.71 -11.60 -59.82
CA ARG A 636 19.96 -12.36 -60.83
C ARG A 636 20.81 -12.70 -62.07
N GLN A 637 21.73 -11.81 -62.42
CA GLN A 637 22.63 -12.00 -63.55
C GLN A 637 23.70 -13.05 -63.22
N GLU A 638 24.34 -12.93 -62.05
CA GLU A 638 25.30 -13.92 -61.54
C GLU A 638 24.65 -15.31 -61.36
N ALA A 639 23.40 -15.37 -60.87
CA ALA A 639 22.66 -16.63 -60.76
C ALA A 639 22.26 -17.24 -62.12
N SER A 640 22.17 -16.44 -63.19
CA SER A 640 21.90 -16.95 -64.54
C SER A 640 23.18 -17.48 -65.19
N GLU A 641 24.30 -16.79 -65.02
CA GLU A 641 25.62 -17.24 -65.48
C GLU A 641 26.03 -18.55 -64.81
N TRP A 642 25.79 -18.69 -63.50
CA TRP A 642 26.06 -19.91 -62.75
C TRP A 642 25.25 -21.11 -63.27
N LYS A 643 23.97 -20.89 -63.63
CA LYS A 643 23.13 -21.93 -64.23
C LYS A 643 23.59 -22.33 -65.63
N GLU A 644 24.13 -21.40 -66.42
CA GLU A 644 24.70 -21.72 -67.73
C GLU A 644 26.02 -22.50 -67.61
N GLU A 645 26.84 -22.20 -66.60
CA GLU A 645 28.04 -23.00 -66.30
C GLU A 645 27.70 -24.42 -65.82
N GLU A 646 26.71 -24.56 -64.96
CA GLU A 646 26.23 -25.86 -64.48
C GLU A 646 25.70 -26.71 -65.63
N ALA A 647 24.87 -26.12 -66.51
CA ALA A 647 24.36 -26.81 -67.71
C ALA A 647 25.47 -27.22 -68.68
N ARG A 648 26.53 -26.40 -68.82
CA ARG A 648 27.69 -26.70 -69.67
C ARG A 648 28.53 -27.85 -69.10
N GLY A 649 28.66 -27.90 -67.77
CA GLY A 649 29.31 -29.02 -67.07
C GLY A 649 28.54 -30.33 -67.23
N GLU A 650 27.22 -30.30 -67.11
CA GLU A 650 26.36 -31.49 -67.33
C GLU A 650 26.42 -31.99 -68.78
N GLU A 651 26.51 -31.09 -69.77
CA GLU A 651 26.70 -31.46 -71.19
C GLU A 651 28.05 -32.13 -71.44
N GLU A 652 29.13 -31.64 -70.82
CA GLU A 652 30.47 -32.22 -70.94
C GLU A 652 30.54 -33.62 -70.31
N GLU A 653 29.92 -33.78 -69.15
CA GLU A 653 29.84 -35.07 -68.44
C GLU A 653 29.02 -36.10 -69.22
N MET A 654 27.90 -35.69 -69.85
CA MET A 654 27.14 -36.54 -70.76
C MET A 654 27.93 -36.94 -72.00
N ARG A 655 28.78 -36.04 -72.53
CA ARG A 655 29.61 -36.30 -73.71
C ARG A 655 30.72 -37.31 -73.42
N GLU A 656 31.35 -37.22 -72.24
CA GLU A 656 32.30 -38.23 -71.76
C GLU A 656 31.63 -39.59 -71.51
N ALA A 657 30.41 -39.59 -70.95
CA ALA A 657 29.64 -40.81 -70.71
C ALA A 657 29.23 -41.52 -72.03
N TRP A 658 28.92 -40.75 -73.07
CA TRP A 658 28.66 -41.27 -74.42
C TRP A 658 29.92 -41.85 -75.08
N GLY A 659 31.06 -41.15 -74.99
CA GLY A 659 32.33 -41.66 -75.53
C GLY A 659 32.77 -42.98 -74.91
N LYS A 660 32.60 -43.14 -73.59
CA LYS A 660 32.88 -44.41 -72.89
C LYS A 660 31.92 -45.54 -73.28
N ARG A 661 30.69 -45.23 -73.70
CA ARG A 661 29.72 -46.22 -74.22
C ARG A 661 30.06 -46.67 -75.65
N GLU A 662 30.56 -45.78 -76.49
CA GLU A 662 31.00 -46.14 -77.86
C GLU A 662 32.25 -47.04 -77.83
N GLU A 663 33.21 -46.78 -76.94
CA GLU A 663 34.37 -47.68 -76.75
C GLU A 663 33.96 -49.08 -76.24
N GLN A 664 32.94 -49.18 -75.38
CA GLN A 664 32.40 -50.46 -74.93
C GLN A 664 31.63 -51.22 -76.02
N ALA A 665 30.98 -50.51 -76.96
CA ALA A 665 30.26 -51.12 -78.08
C ALA A 665 31.19 -51.62 -79.20
N MET A 666 32.44 -51.13 -79.28
CA MET A 666 33.45 -51.60 -80.24
C MET A 666 34.23 -52.85 -79.78
N MET A 667 34.02 -53.32 -78.54
CA MET A 667 34.66 -54.52 -77.98
C MET A 667 33.75 -55.76 -77.90
N ILE A 668 32.57 -55.73 -78.53
CA ILE A 668 31.67 -56.88 -78.74
C ILE A 668 31.53 -57.08 -80.25
#